data_AF-A0A962DZ68-F1
#
_entry.id   AF-A0A962DZ68-F1
#
_cell.length_a   1.000
_cell.length_b   1.000
_cell.length_c   1.000
_cell.angle_alpha   90.00
_cell.angle_beta   90.00
_cell.angle_gamma   90.00
#
_symmetry.space_group_name_H-M   'P 1'
#
loop_
_entity.id
_entity.type
_entity.pdbx_description
1 polymer ?
#
loop_
_entity_poly.entity_id
_entity_poly.type
_entity_poly.pdbx_seq_one_letter_code
_entity_poly.pdbx_strand_id
1 'polypeptide(L)'
;SGRWVGFKTIAETVESSASVNVDPHQLDIVIPTDFQLPPGGLNIRWPDPPMDQEMRLHQYAMHAAVAFARANGIDRTVFDSPKARLGIVTTGKSYLDVLQALEYLGLDEQACRDIGVRVYKVGMTWPLEPEGIKAFAKGLEDIIVVEEKRSFIEAQMKEHMYNWEHGQRPSIVGKYDEEGNWVLPSTAELTPATIALIIAKRLGRFFTSERIDERVRWIGKKEDELKLPRANFPRAAHFCSGCPHNTSTKVPEGSRAAGGIGCHYMVTWMDRRTDTFTQMGGEGVPWIGQAAFTETQHIFQNLGDGTYFHSGSLAIRACVAAKVNMTFKILYNDAVAMTGGQPVDGTLRVEDMARQLRAEGVGKMVLVSDDPDKWRYNSDLSAAGVSLEHRDDLDHVQKALREKKGVSVIIYEQTCAAEKRRRRKRKLMVDPPKRAFINPLVCEGCGDCGEKSNCVSILPLETEFGRKRAIDQSSCNKDFSCVKGFCPSFVTIEGGGLKKRKPHAKSEPDFDSLPMPSIPGTLAQPWNVLITGVGGTGVVTIGALLGMASHLEGKGVSVLDQTGLAQKGGAVTCHVRIANQPNDIHAVRIAAGEADVVLGCDVVVVNDYWALSKIRDSRTHAVINAYEFMPGGFTRNPDLQFPLKKMLDTIGLALGHKNLEVLDATDIATRLMGDSIATNLFMLGYAWQKGLIPVS
;
A
#
# COMPACT_ATOMS: atom_id res chain seq x y z
N SER A 1 5.61 -0.99 34.44
CA SER A 1 5.65 0.49 34.54
C SER A 1 4.30 1.15 34.27
N GLY A 2 3.26 0.43 33.80
CA GLY A 2 1.96 1.03 33.46
C GLY A 2 2.04 2.04 32.31
N ARG A 3 3.15 2.04 31.56
CA ARG A 3 3.42 2.97 30.47
C ARG A 3 2.87 2.41 29.17
N TRP A 4 2.48 3.33 28.30
CA TRP A 4 2.11 3.03 26.93
C TRP A 4 3.35 2.58 26.16
N VAL A 5 3.26 1.44 25.50
CA VAL A 5 4.27 0.97 24.55
C VAL A 5 3.85 1.46 23.17
N GLY A 6 4.76 2.15 22.49
CA GLY A 6 4.59 2.51 21.09
C GLY A 6 5.12 1.40 20.19
N PHE A 7 4.36 1.04 19.16
CA PHE A 7 4.82 0.13 18.11
C PHE A 7 4.84 0.86 16.77
N LYS A 8 5.84 0.58 15.96
CA LYS A 8 5.86 0.98 14.55
C LYS A 8 5.26 -0.16 13.74
N THR A 9 4.16 0.12 13.07
CA THR A 9 3.57 -0.78 12.08
C THR A 9 3.99 -0.33 10.69
N ILE A 10 4.32 -1.30 9.84
CA ILE A 10 4.63 -1.11 8.41
C ILE A 10 3.88 -2.16 7.61
N ALA A 11 3.79 -1.98 6.30
CA ALA A 11 3.11 -2.91 5.40
C ALA A 11 3.63 -4.35 5.57
N GLU A 12 4.95 -4.53 5.72
CA GLU A 12 5.58 -5.83 5.94
C GLU A 12 5.13 -6.55 7.21
N THR A 13 4.64 -5.81 8.21
CA THR A 13 4.16 -6.39 9.48
C THR A 13 2.65 -6.50 9.58
N VAL A 14 1.89 -5.67 8.85
CA VAL A 14 0.42 -5.61 8.98
C VAL A 14 -0.35 -6.09 7.74
N GLU A 15 0.30 -6.09 6.58
CA GLU A 15 -0.25 -6.56 5.29
C GLU A 15 0.42 -7.86 4.84
N SER A 16 1.08 -8.58 5.76
CA SER A 16 1.67 -9.88 5.50
C SER A 16 0.99 -10.99 6.26
N SER A 17 0.96 -12.17 5.66
CA SER A 17 0.58 -13.44 6.29
C SER A 17 1.78 -14.37 6.27
N ALA A 18 2.00 -15.12 7.34
CA ALA A 18 3.09 -16.09 7.41
C ALA A 18 2.72 -17.28 8.29
N SER A 19 3.36 -18.42 8.05
CA SER A 19 3.37 -19.52 9.03
C SER A 19 4.16 -19.08 10.26
N VAL A 20 3.52 -19.04 11.43
CA VAL A 20 4.14 -18.62 12.70
C VAL A 20 3.91 -19.64 13.81
N ASN A 21 4.86 -19.76 14.73
CA ASN A 21 4.67 -20.50 15.97
C ASN A 21 3.94 -19.61 17.00
N VAL A 22 2.81 -20.10 17.53
CA VAL A 22 1.96 -19.38 18.50
C VAL A 22 1.97 -20.05 19.88
N ASP A 23 2.99 -20.87 20.18
CA ASP A 23 3.14 -21.50 21.50
C ASP A 23 3.14 -20.43 22.61
N PRO A 24 2.14 -20.43 23.52
CA PRO A 24 2.03 -19.45 24.59
C PRO A 24 3.11 -19.60 25.67
N HIS A 25 3.84 -20.72 25.68
CA HIS A 25 4.90 -21.01 26.66
C HIS A 25 6.31 -20.81 26.08
N GLN A 26 6.44 -20.23 24.89
CA GLN A 26 7.74 -20.03 24.25
C GLN A 26 8.61 -18.92 24.90
N LEU A 27 8.05 -18.09 25.79
CA LEU A 27 8.75 -16.96 26.41
C LEU A 27 8.79 -17.10 27.93
N ASP A 28 9.99 -17.13 28.48
CA ASP A 28 10.25 -16.98 29.92
C ASP A 28 10.51 -15.51 30.26
N ILE A 29 9.52 -14.84 30.85
CA ILE A 29 9.63 -13.41 31.20
C ILE A 29 10.33 -13.27 32.56
N VAL A 30 11.50 -12.64 32.55
CA VAL A 30 12.31 -12.36 33.73
C VAL A 30 11.97 -10.98 34.29
N ILE A 31 11.70 -10.90 35.60
CA ILE A 31 11.51 -9.62 36.28
C ILE A 31 12.86 -9.15 36.85
N PRO A 32 13.42 -8.02 36.38
CA PRO A 32 14.71 -7.53 36.88
C PRO A 32 14.62 -7.08 38.34
N THR A 33 15.74 -7.17 39.05
CA THR A 33 15.89 -6.70 40.44
C THR A 33 17.00 -5.66 40.60
N ASP A 34 17.66 -5.30 39.51
CA ASP A 34 18.86 -4.46 39.44
C ASP A 34 18.55 -2.99 39.08
N PHE A 35 17.41 -2.50 39.57
CA PHE A 35 17.00 -1.10 39.47
C PHE A 35 16.29 -0.66 40.75
N GLN A 36 16.24 0.65 41.01
CA GLN A 36 15.56 1.19 42.19
C GLN A 36 14.05 1.33 41.95
N LEU A 37 13.24 0.74 42.82
CA LEU A 37 11.80 0.98 42.87
C LEU A 37 11.48 2.20 43.75
N PRO A 38 10.71 3.19 43.27
CA PRO A 38 10.31 4.33 44.08
C PRO A 38 9.19 3.94 45.05
N PRO A 39 9.04 4.68 46.17
CA PRO A 39 7.90 4.52 47.06
C PRO A 39 6.56 4.60 46.30
N GLY A 40 5.74 3.55 46.42
CA GLY A 40 4.45 3.44 45.74
C GLY A 40 4.50 2.97 44.27
N GLY A 41 5.65 2.52 43.77
CA GLY A 41 5.77 1.85 42.48
C GLY A 41 5.88 2.79 41.27
N LEU A 42 5.91 2.21 40.06
CA LEU A 42 6.31 2.91 38.83
C LEU A 42 5.17 3.63 38.08
N ASN A 43 3.92 3.37 38.43
CA ASN A 43 2.76 3.87 37.68
C ASN A 43 2.56 5.38 37.93
N ILE A 44 2.08 6.11 36.91
CA ILE A 44 1.50 7.44 37.12
C ILE A 44 0.19 7.25 37.89
N ARG A 45 -0.08 8.10 38.88
CA ARG A 45 -1.23 7.98 39.76
C ARG A 45 -1.88 9.33 39.97
N TRP A 46 -3.21 9.34 40.04
CA TRP A 46 -3.97 10.45 40.60
C TRP A 46 -4.04 10.27 42.14
N PRO A 47 -3.94 11.33 42.96
CA PRO A 47 -3.82 12.75 42.61
C PRO A 47 -2.37 13.29 42.67
N ASP A 48 -1.34 12.45 42.44
CA ASP A 48 0.07 12.89 42.52
C ASP A 48 0.28 14.19 41.69
N PRO A 49 0.95 15.23 42.24
CA PRO A 49 1.23 16.45 41.50
C PRO A 49 2.06 16.18 40.22
N PRO A 50 1.94 17.02 39.17
CA PRO A 50 2.65 16.81 37.90
C PRO A 50 4.17 16.59 38.04
N MET A 51 4.83 17.33 38.94
CA MET A 51 6.28 17.23 39.16
C MET A 51 6.70 15.87 39.73
N ASP A 52 5.88 15.28 40.60
CA ASP A 52 6.14 13.96 41.17
C ASP A 52 5.95 12.86 40.12
N GLN A 53 4.97 13.04 39.23
CA GLN A 53 4.76 12.14 38.09
C GLN A 53 5.93 12.20 37.09
N GLU A 54 6.45 13.41 36.84
CA GLU A 54 7.63 13.66 36.00
C GLU A 54 8.90 13.07 36.62
N MET A 55 9.15 13.32 37.92
CA MET A 55 10.27 12.70 38.64
C MET A 55 10.19 11.17 38.57
N ARG A 56 9.00 10.59 38.79
CA ARG A 56 8.81 9.13 38.70
C ARG A 56 9.10 8.60 37.29
N LEU A 57 8.75 9.36 36.26
CA LEU A 57 9.07 9.02 34.87
C LEU A 57 10.59 8.99 34.65
N HIS A 58 11.26 10.12 34.89
CA HIS A 58 12.66 10.30 34.48
C HIS A 58 13.65 9.53 35.36
N GLN A 59 13.43 9.46 36.68
CA GLN A 59 14.38 8.85 37.62
C GLN A 59 14.22 7.32 37.76
N TYR A 60 13.00 6.80 37.59
CA TYR A 60 12.71 5.41 37.96
C TYR A 60 12.13 4.59 36.81
N ALA A 61 11.08 5.07 36.15
CA ALA A 61 10.39 4.29 35.13
C ALA A 61 11.28 4.00 33.91
N MET A 62 12.14 4.94 33.53
CA MET A 62 13.12 4.75 32.46
C MET A 62 14.15 3.67 32.79
N HIS A 63 14.72 3.70 33.99
CA HIS A 63 15.67 2.69 34.45
C HIS A 63 15.03 1.31 34.56
N ALA A 64 13.78 1.23 35.02
CA ALA A 64 13.04 -0.01 35.07
C ALA A 64 12.79 -0.62 33.67
N ALA A 65 12.51 0.22 32.66
CA ALA A 65 12.33 -0.23 31.29
C ALA A 65 13.64 -0.78 30.69
N VAL A 66 14.75 -0.07 30.91
CA VAL A 66 16.11 -0.51 30.51
C VAL A 66 16.48 -1.83 31.17
N ALA A 67 16.30 -1.94 32.50
CA ALA A 67 16.57 -3.16 33.25
C ALA A 67 15.72 -4.34 32.76
N PHE A 68 14.44 -4.10 32.45
CA PHE A 68 13.56 -5.11 31.90
C PHE A 68 14.01 -5.57 30.52
N ALA A 69 14.39 -4.64 29.64
CA ALA A 69 14.90 -4.97 28.31
C ALA A 69 16.19 -5.80 28.36
N ARG A 70 17.12 -5.45 29.25
CA ARG A 70 18.35 -6.20 29.51
C ARG A 70 18.05 -7.61 30.03
N ALA A 71 17.27 -7.72 31.10
CA ALA A 71 16.99 -9.00 31.75
C ALA A 71 16.26 -10.00 30.84
N ASN A 72 15.47 -9.51 29.89
CA ASN A 72 14.72 -10.33 28.94
C ASN A 72 15.39 -10.44 27.56
N GLY A 73 16.60 -9.89 27.38
CA GLY A 73 17.30 -9.94 26.09
C GLY A 73 16.49 -9.39 24.92
N ILE A 74 15.73 -8.31 25.14
CA ILE A 74 14.91 -7.68 24.09
C ILE A 74 15.80 -7.23 22.93
N ASP A 75 16.93 -6.63 23.27
CA ASP A 75 18.02 -6.38 22.34
C ASP A 75 19.00 -7.55 22.42
N ARG A 76 19.50 -8.02 21.26
CA ARG A 76 20.31 -9.24 21.18
C ARG A 76 21.42 -9.17 20.14
N THR A 77 22.59 -9.68 20.48
CA THR A 77 23.61 -10.06 19.49
C THR A 77 23.14 -11.34 18.81
N VAL A 78 22.83 -11.27 17.52
CA VAL A 78 22.34 -12.43 16.76
C VAL A 78 23.47 -13.18 16.07
N PHE A 79 24.45 -12.46 15.51
CA PHE A 79 25.69 -13.05 15.00
C PHE A 79 26.84 -12.53 15.85
N ASP A 80 27.69 -13.43 16.34
CA ASP A 80 28.86 -13.07 17.15
C ASP A 80 30.17 -13.59 16.54
N SER A 81 31.26 -12.90 16.85
CA SER A 81 32.61 -13.31 16.49
C SER A 81 33.58 -13.06 17.65
N PRO A 82 34.47 -14.02 17.96
CA PRO A 82 35.53 -13.83 18.95
C PRO A 82 36.61 -12.84 18.49
N LYS A 83 36.67 -12.52 17.20
CA LYS A 83 37.62 -11.59 16.56
C LYS A 83 36.89 -10.48 15.80
N ALA A 84 35.80 -10.01 16.39
CA ALA A 84 34.93 -9.03 15.77
C ALA A 84 35.65 -7.71 15.49
N ARG A 85 35.49 -7.19 14.27
CA ARG A 85 36.02 -5.89 13.82
C ARG A 85 34.91 -4.99 13.27
N LEU A 86 33.91 -5.58 12.61
CA LEU A 86 32.75 -4.86 12.08
C LEU A 86 31.48 -5.25 12.84
N GLY A 87 30.77 -4.26 13.37
CA GLY A 87 29.41 -4.43 13.92
C GLY A 87 28.34 -3.91 12.98
N ILE A 88 27.20 -4.58 12.95
CA ILE A 88 26.00 -4.10 12.29
C ILE A 88 24.89 -4.00 13.33
N VAL A 89 24.43 -2.79 13.62
CA VAL A 89 23.31 -2.53 14.54
C VAL A 89 22.06 -2.27 13.72
N THR A 90 20.98 -2.98 14.00
CA THR A 90 19.77 -2.88 13.18
C THR A 90 18.50 -3.17 13.99
N THR A 91 17.33 -2.80 13.46
CA THR A 91 16.04 -2.93 14.14
C THR A 91 14.90 -3.23 13.18
N GLY A 92 13.80 -3.79 13.71
CA GLY A 92 12.56 -3.98 12.98
C GLY A 92 12.75 -4.67 11.64
N LYS A 93 12.21 -4.06 10.57
CA LYS A 93 12.32 -4.56 9.20
C LYS A 93 13.74 -4.53 8.64
N SER A 94 14.53 -3.51 8.99
CA SER A 94 15.92 -3.41 8.55
C SER A 94 16.77 -4.59 9.02
N TYR A 95 16.41 -5.25 10.12
CA TYR A 95 17.08 -6.48 10.54
C TYR A 95 16.97 -7.59 9.50
N LEU A 96 15.76 -7.79 8.98
CA LEU A 96 15.50 -8.78 7.94
C LEU A 96 16.21 -8.41 6.63
N ASP A 97 16.26 -7.11 6.31
CA ASP A 97 17.01 -6.61 5.15
C ASP A 97 18.53 -6.80 5.31
N VAL A 98 19.08 -6.66 6.53
CA VAL A 98 20.49 -6.93 6.84
C VAL A 98 20.81 -8.41 6.68
N LEU A 99 19.98 -9.32 7.19
CA LEU A 99 20.18 -10.76 6.98
C LEU A 99 20.16 -11.11 5.49
N GLN A 100 19.21 -10.57 4.74
CA GLN A 100 19.14 -10.77 3.29
C GLN A 100 20.35 -10.18 2.57
N ALA A 101 20.86 -9.03 3.01
CA ALA A 101 22.07 -8.40 2.47
C ALA A 101 23.33 -9.22 2.73
N LEU A 102 23.45 -9.83 3.91
CA LEU A 102 24.55 -10.75 4.23
C LEU A 102 24.48 -12.01 3.35
N GLU A 103 23.29 -12.58 3.19
CA GLU A 103 23.04 -13.73 2.29
C GLU A 103 23.42 -13.41 0.83
N TYR A 104 23.13 -12.20 0.36
CA TYR A 104 23.53 -11.71 -0.97
C TYR A 104 25.05 -11.76 -1.16
N LEU A 105 25.76 -11.29 -0.15
CA LEU A 105 27.22 -11.29 -0.11
C LEU A 105 27.80 -12.70 0.11
N GLY A 106 26.97 -13.71 0.37
CA GLY A 106 27.40 -15.07 0.67
C GLY A 106 27.94 -15.24 2.07
N LEU A 107 27.50 -14.39 2.99
CA LEU A 107 27.94 -14.37 4.39
C LEU A 107 26.85 -15.00 5.24
N ASP A 108 26.98 -16.30 5.51
CA ASP A 108 26.21 -16.96 6.56
C ASP A 108 26.78 -16.64 7.94
N GLU A 109 26.14 -17.15 9.00
CA GLU A 109 26.57 -16.91 10.38
C GLU A 109 28.02 -17.37 10.63
N GLN A 110 28.40 -18.53 10.08
CA GLN A 110 29.74 -19.09 10.27
C GLN A 110 30.80 -18.25 9.54
N ALA A 111 30.52 -17.83 8.31
CA ALA A 111 31.38 -16.91 7.56
C ALA A 111 31.52 -15.56 8.28
N CYS A 112 30.42 -14.98 8.78
CA CYS A 112 30.46 -13.77 9.60
C CYS A 112 31.35 -13.94 10.84
N ARG A 113 31.20 -15.06 11.56
CA ARG A 113 32.01 -15.41 12.72
C ARG A 113 33.50 -15.49 12.37
N ASP A 114 33.83 -16.13 11.26
CA ASP A 114 35.21 -16.34 10.80
C ASP A 114 35.86 -15.08 10.18
N ILE A 115 35.07 -14.13 9.70
CA ILE A 115 35.61 -12.87 9.14
C ILE A 115 35.72 -11.77 10.20
N GLY A 116 34.92 -11.84 11.27
CA GLY A 116 34.91 -10.82 12.32
C GLY A 116 33.73 -9.85 12.22
N VAL A 117 32.55 -10.33 11.81
CA VAL A 117 31.32 -9.53 11.73
C VAL A 117 30.38 -9.90 12.87
N ARG A 118 29.85 -8.90 13.58
CA ARG A 118 28.75 -9.06 14.54
C ARG A 118 27.49 -8.37 14.05
N VAL A 119 26.33 -8.90 14.45
CA VAL A 119 25.04 -8.27 14.19
C VAL A 119 24.27 -8.11 15.51
N TYR A 120 23.83 -6.90 15.82
CA TYR A 120 22.99 -6.56 16.97
C TYR A 120 21.59 -6.17 16.52
N LYS A 121 20.59 -6.92 17.00
CA LYS A 121 19.18 -6.62 16.78
C LYS A 121 18.64 -5.84 17.98
N VAL A 122 18.27 -4.58 17.74
CA VAL A 122 17.57 -3.73 18.71
C VAL A 122 16.08 -4.03 18.64
N GLY A 123 15.51 -4.56 19.73
CA GLY A 123 14.08 -4.79 19.93
C GLY A 123 13.38 -3.62 20.62
N MET A 124 14.07 -2.88 21.50
CA MET A 124 13.57 -1.68 22.15
C MET A 124 14.33 -0.44 21.65
N THR A 125 13.77 0.23 20.65
CA THR A 125 14.45 1.38 20.01
C THR A 125 14.54 2.62 20.90
N TRP A 126 13.68 2.72 21.93
CA TRP A 126 13.75 3.77 22.93
C TRP A 126 13.21 3.28 24.28
N PRO A 127 13.91 3.58 25.40
CA PRO A 127 15.31 4.01 25.42
C PRO A 127 16.23 2.90 24.90
N LEU A 128 17.29 3.24 24.15
CA LEU A 128 18.29 2.24 23.77
C LEU A 128 19.01 1.73 25.02
N GLU A 129 18.99 0.41 25.25
CA GLU A 129 19.57 -0.25 26.42
C GLU A 129 21.11 -0.06 26.41
N PRO A 130 21.69 0.70 27.36
CA PRO A 130 23.06 1.18 27.27
C PRO A 130 24.10 0.11 27.57
N GLU A 131 23.83 -0.91 28.38
CA GLU A 131 24.87 -1.87 28.78
C GLU A 131 25.15 -2.90 27.68
N GLY A 132 24.09 -3.47 27.11
CA GLY A 132 24.15 -4.43 26.01
C GLY A 132 24.75 -3.83 24.74
N ILE A 133 24.34 -2.62 24.34
CA ILE A 133 24.93 -1.97 23.15
C ILE A 133 26.42 -1.62 23.35
N LYS A 134 26.82 -1.25 24.57
CA LYS A 134 28.23 -1.00 24.91
C LYS A 134 29.03 -2.29 24.93
N ALA A 135 28.47 -3.37 25.48
CA ALA A 135 29.11 -4.70 25.48
C ALA A 135 29.31 -5.21 24.04
N PHE A 136 28.30 -5.05 23.18
CA PHE A 136 28.39 -5.38 21.75
C PHE A 136 29.50 -4.60 21.04
N ALA A 137 29.59 -3.29 21.31
CA ALA A 137 30.53 -2.38 20.65
C ALA A 137 31.99 -2.57 21.07
N LYS A 138 32.23 -3.21 22.22
CA LYS A 138 33.59 -3.40 22.74
C LYS A 138 34.43 -4.27 21.80
N GLY A 139 35.59 -3.72 21.40
CA GLY A 139 36.56 -4.37 20.51
C GLY A 139 36.27 -4.19 19.02
N LEU A 140 35.16 -3.54 18.64
CA LEU A 140 34.88 -3.23 17.25
C LEU A 140 35.70 -2.02 16.77
N GLU A 141 36.06 -2.04 15.49
CA GLU A 141 36.73 -0.92 14.80
C GLU A 141 35.69 -0.04 14.09
N ASP A 142 34.72 -0.69 13.42
CA ASP A 142 33.68 -0.05 12.62
C ASP A 142 32.30 -0.57 13.02
N ILE A 143 31.30 0.32 13.06
CA ILE A 143 29.89 -0.04 13.26
C ILE A 143 29.03 0.64 12.20
N ILE A 144 28.16 -0.15 11.57
CA ILE A 144 27.11 0.32 10.66
C ILE A 144 25.77 0.25 11.39
N VAL A 145 25.07 1.38 11.50
CA VAL A 145 23.72 1.44 12.04
C VAL A 145 22.72 1.47 10.88
N VAL A 146 21.99 0.38 10.72
CA VAL A 146 20.96 0.20 9.69
C VAL A 146 19.58 0.35 10.32
N GLU A 147 19.04 1.56 10.26
CA GLU A 147 17.71 1.92 10.74
C GLU A 147 16.91 2.70 9.70
N GLU A 148 15.58 2.63 9.75
CA GLU A 148 14.73 3.34 8.78
C GLU A 148 14.50 4.81 9.15
N LYS A 149 14.27 5.65 8.13
CA LYS A 149 13.96 7.08 8.29
C LYS A 149 15.08 7.83 9.00
N ARG A 150 14.82 8.57 10.07
CA ARG A 150 15.81 9.40 10.77
C ARG A 150 16.78 8.57 11.60
N SER A 151 17.98 9.08 11.85
CA SER A 151 18.93 8.51 12.81
C SER A 151 18.38 8.61 14.24
N PHE A 152 17.91 7.50 14.80
CA PHE A 152 17.32 7.43 16.13
C PHE A 152 18.11 6.51 17.05
N ILE A 153 18.51 5.33 16.58
CA ILE A 153 19.44 4.42 17.25
C ILE A 153 20.86 4.95 17.13
N GLU A 154 21.26 5.41 15.94
CA GLU A 154 22.61 5.93 15.67
C GLU A 154 22.95 7.10 16.61
N ALA A 155 21.97 8.00 16.85
CA ALA A 155 22.15 9.14 17.74
C ALA A 155 22.34 8.72 19.21
N GLN A 156 21.45 7.86 19.73
CA GLN A 156 21.56 7.35 21.11
C GLN A 156 22.85 6.56 21.33
N MET A 157 23.26 5.76 20.33
CA MET A 157 24.49 4.99 20.40
C MET A 157 25.74 5.89 20.44
N LYS A 158 25.78 6.93 19.59
CA LYS A 158 26.84 7.94 19.61
C LYS A 158 26.89 8.67 20.95
N GLU A 159 25.73 9.00 21.54
CA GLU A 159 25.63 9.60 22.88
C GLU A 159 26.20 8.68 23.97
N HIS A 160 25.78 7.41 23.99
CA HIS A 160 26.24 6.41 24.96
C HIS A 160 27.75 6.17 24.94
N MET A 161 28.39 6.41 23.78
CA MET A 161 29.81 6.18 23.54
C MET A 161 30.62 7.48 23.44
N TYR A 162 29.99 8.66 23.60
CA TYR A 162 30.65 9.94 23.40
C TYR A 162 31.85 10.12 24.36
N ASN A 163 31.66 9.71 25.61
CA ASN A 163 32.66 9.80 26.68
C ASN A 163 33.58 8.57 26.79
N TRP A 164 33.66 7.72 25.76
CA TRP A 164 34.63 6.60 25.74
C TRP A 164 36.06 7.11 25.54
N GLU A 165 37.04 6.36 26.04
CA GLU A 165 38.45 6.66 25.84
C GLU A 165 38.80 6.71 24.34
N HIS A 166 39.60 7.71 23.96
CA HIS A 166 40.05 7.86 22.58
C HIS A 166 40.87 6.63 22.15
N GLY A 167 40.50 6.00 21.03
CA GLY A 167 41.08 4.75 20.55
C GLY A 167 40.31 3.47 20.93
N GLN A 168 39.43 3.52 21.93
CA GLN A 168 38.49 2.41 22.23
C GLN A 168 37.13 2.59 21.57
N ARG A 169 36.85 3.79 21.03
CA ARG A 169 35.59 4.12 20.38
C ARG A 169 35.60 3.68 18.91
N PRO A 170 34.69 2.79 18.47
CA PRO A 170 34.57 2.45 17.06
C PRO A 170 34.11 3.66 16.22
N SER A 171 34.40 3.62 14.92
CA SER A 171 33.66 4.48 13.98
C SER A 171 32.20 4.05 13.94
N ILE A 172 31.27 5.01 13.95
CA ILE A 172 29.83 4.74 13.88
C ILE A 172 29.27 5.50 12.69
N VAL A 173 28.89 4.73 11.67
CA VAL A 173 28.26 5.24 10.45
C VAL A 173 26.85 4.69 10.33
N GLY A 174 26.00 5.39 9.61
CA GLY A 174 24.61 5.00 9.41
C GLY A 174 24.04 5.84 8.29
N LYS A 175 23.36 6.92 8.64
CA LYS A 175 22.83 7.87 7.63
C LYS A 175 23.94 8.48 6.78
N TYR A 176 25.03 8.84 7.43
CA TYR A 176 26.20 9.42 6.79
C TYR A 176 27.46 8.61 7.12
N ASP A 177 28.43 8.59 6.19
CA ASP A 177 29.79 8.14 6.47
C ASP A 177 30.65 9.26 7.07
N GLU A 178 31.92 8.97 7.35
CA GLU A 178 32.85 9.91 7.99
C GLU A 178 33.12 11.14 7.12
N GLU A 179 33.01 11.01 5.80
CA GLU A 179 33.15 12.11 4.85
C GLU A 179 31.87 12.92 4.67
N GLY A 180 30.77 12.53 5.33
CA GLY A 180 29.48 13.18 5.23
C GLY A 180 28.66 12.78 4.00
N ASN A 181 29.05 11.72 3.28
CA ASN A 181 28.25 11.19 2.18
C ASN A 181 27.01 10.49 2.72
N TRP A 182 25.90 10.63 2.02
CA TRP A 182 24.61 10.05 2.41
C TRP A 182 24.51 8.59 1.97
N VAL A 183 24.91 7.66 2.85
CA VAL A 183 25.13 6.24 2.52
C VAL A 183 23.94 5.33 2.83
N LEU A 184 23.17 5.61 3.90
CA LEU A 184 21.89 4.96 4.17
C LEU A 184 20.79 6.02 4.28
N PRO A 185 20.18 6.42 3.16
CA PRO A 185 19.29 7.56 3.11
C PRO A 185 18.14 7.52 4.13
N SER A 186 17.79 8.70 4.65
CA SER A 186 16.61 8.88 5.51
C SER A 186 15.30 8.96 4.73
N THR A 187 15.39 9.06 3.41
CA THR A 187 14.27 9.05 2.48
C THR A 187 14.03 7.65 1.92
N ALA A 188 12.87 7.46 1.30
CA ALA A 188 12.49 6.18 0.71
C ALA A 188 12.61 5.01 1.71
N GLU A 189 12.92 3.83 1.18
CA GLU A 189 13.08 2.57 1.89
C GLU A 189 14.53 2.10 1.71
N LEU A 190 15.13 1.54 2.76
CA LEU A 190 16.43 0.86 2.62
C LEU A 190 16.19 -0.50 1.98
N THR A 191 16.90 -0.77 0.88
CA THR A 191 16.83 -2.07 0.20
C THR A 191 17.97 -2.98 0.63
N PRO A 192 17.80 -4.32 0.62
CA PRO A 192 18.90 -5.25 0.86
C PRO A 192 20.11 -5.00 -0.05
N ALA A 193 19.89 -4.57 -1.30
CA ALA A 193 20.97 -4.23 -2.23
C ALA A 193 21.78 -3.01 -1.75
N THR A 194 21.11 -1.93 -1.34
CA THR A 194 21.78 -0.75 -0.77
C THR A 194 22.57 -1.11 0.49
N ILE A 195 21.97 -1.90 1.38
CA ILE A 195 22.62 -2.35 2.62
C ILE A 195 23.84 -3.23 2.31
N ALA A 196 23.71 -4.17 1.35
CA ALA A 196 24.81 -5.03 0.92
C ALA A 196 26.00 -4.24 0.37
N LEU A 197 25.76 -3.18 -0.41
CA LEU A 197 26.83 -2.31 -0.91
C LEU A 197 27.59 -1.60 0.21
N ILE A 198 26.88 -1.12 1.25
CA ILE A 198 27.52 -0.48 2.41
C ILE A 198 28.30 -1.48 3.26
N ILE A 199 27.72 -2.66 3.51
CA ILE A 199 28.41 -3.76 4.22
C ILE A 199 29.68 -4.14 3.45
N ALA A 200 29.58 -4.37 2.13
CA ALA A 200 30.73 -4.74 1.30
C ALA A 200 31.81 -3.66 1.29
N LYS A 201 31.44 -2.37 1.17
CA LYS A 201 32.39 -1.24 1.23
C LYS A 201 33.17 -1.22 2.56
N ARG A 202 32.50 -1.48 3.68
CA ARG A 202 33.12 -1.50 5.02
C ARG A 202 33.98 -2.72 5.24
N LEU A 203 33.44 -3.88 4.87
CA LEU A 203 34.13 -5.16 4.96
C LEU A 203 35.42 -5.15 4.13
N GLY A 204 35.40 -4.52 2.95
CA GLY A 204 36.55 -4.36 2.05
C GLY A 204 37.77 -3.69 2.66
N ARG A 205 37.66 -3.04 3.83
CA ARG A 205 38.82 -2.52 4.59
C ARG A 205 39.71 -3.62 5.15
N PHE A 206 39.18 -4.83 5.34
CA PHE A 206 39.93 -5.94 5.93
C PHE A 206 39.61 -7.33 5.36
N PHE A 207 38.54 -7.48 4.58
CA PHE A 207 38.18 -8.73 3.95
C PHE A 207 37.41 -8.48 2.64
N THR A 208 37.74 -9.26 1.61
CA THR A 208 36.91 -9.40 0.41
C THR A 208 36.95 -10.84 -0.08
N SER A 209 36.04 -11.20 -0.98
CA SER A 209 36.03 -12.47 -1.69
C SER A 209 35.52 -12.26 -3.12
N GLU A 210 35.86 -13.17 -4.03
CA GLU A 210 35.37 -13.15 -5.41
C GLU A 210 33.84 -13.08 -5.47
N ARG A 211 33.15 -13.82 -4.60
CA ARG A 211 31.69 -13.82 -4.49
C ARG A 211 31.13 -12.45 -4.08
N ILE A 212 31.78 -11.74 -3.16
CA ILE A 212 31.38 -10.38 -2.76
C ILE A 212 31.52 -9.44 -3.95
N ASP A 213 32.69 -9.46 -4.62
CA ASP A 213 32.97 -8.56 -5.75
C ASP A 213 32.03 -8.82 -6.93
N GLU A 214 31.75 -10.08 -7.25
CA GLU A 214 30.76 -10.48 -8.26
C GLU A 214 29.37 -9.95 -7.93
N ARG A 215 28.94 -10.09 -6.66
CA ARG A 215 27.62 -9.60 -6.25
C ARG A 215 27.53 -8.09 -6.34
N VAL A 216 28.54 -7.36 -5.88
CA VAL A 216 28.59 -5.89 -5.95
C VAL A 216 28.53 -5.43 -7.42
N ARG A 217 29.33 -6.05 -8.31
CA ARG A 217 29.28 -5.78 -9.76
C ARG A 217 27.90 -6.05 -10.35
N TRP A 218 27.26 -7.15 -9.95
CA TRP A 218 25.93 -7.50 -10.43
C TRP A 218 24.87 -6.47 -9.99
N ILE A 219 24.89 -6.04 -8.72
CA ILE A 219 23.98 -5.00 -8.22
C ILE A 219 24.15 -3.71 -9.02
N GLY A 220 25.39 -3.27 -9.25
CA GLY A 220 25.69 -2.09 -10.07
C GLY A 220 25.14 -2.22 -11.50
N LYS A 221 25.41 -3.35 -12.17
CA LYS A 221 24.90 -3.62 -13.52
C LYS A 221 23.37 -3.61 -13.57
N LYS A 222 22.70 -4.17 -12.57
CA LYS A 222 21.23 -4.20 -12.51
C LYS A 222 20.64 -2.81 -12.30
N GLU A 223 21.26 -1.98 -11.47
CA GLU A 223 20.88 -0.58 -11.32
C GLU A 223 21.04 0.21 -12.63
N ASP A 224 22.10 -0.04 -13.39
CA ASP A 224 22.30 0.60 -14.70
C ASP A 224 21.28 0.10 -15.75
N GLU A 225 20.94 -1.18 -15.75
CA GLU A 225 19.85 -1.74 -16.57
C GLU A 225 18.50 -1.09 -16.24
N LEU A 226 18.20 -0.88 -14.95
CA LEU A 226 16.94 -0.26 -14.51
C LEU A 226 16.84 1.23 -14.85
N LYS A 227 17.95 1.90 -15.20
CA LYS A 227 17.98 3.29 -15.69
C LYS A 227 17.69 3.40 -17.18
N LEU A 228 17.70 2.29 -17.92
CA LEU A 228 17.43 2.30 -19.36
C LEU A 228 16.03 2.88 -19.65
N PRO A 229 15.86 3.64 -20.75
CA PRO A 229 14.55 4.14 -21.14
C PRO A 229 13.56 3.01 -21.37
N ARG A 230 12.37 3.13 -20.77
CA ARG A 230 11.27 2.17 -20.91
C ARG A 230 9.98 2.88 -21.26
N ALA A 231 8.96 2.10 -21.65
CA ALA A 231 7.63 2.64 -21.89
C ALA A 231 7.10 3.32 -20.62
N ASN A 232 6.95 4.64 -20.67
CA ASN A 232 6.34 5.42 -19.58
C ASN A 232 4.82 5.31 -19.67
N PHE A 233 4.27 4.34 -18.95
CA PHE A 233 2.83 4.05 -18.96
C PHE A 233 2.33 3.78 -17.53
N PRO A 234 2.30 4.81 -16.67
CA PRO A 234 2.11 4.62 -15.24
C PRO A 234 0.69 4.15 -14.91
N ARG A 235 0.60 3.12 -14.05
CA ARG A 235 -0.68 2.63 -13.50
C ARG A 235 -1.03 3.38 -12.21
N ALA A 236 -1.25 4.69 -12.34
CA ALA A 236 -1.59 5.54 -11.21
C ALA A 236 -2.90 5.11 -10.53
N ALA A 237 -2.97 5.31 -9.21
CA ALA A 237 -4.17 5.03 -8.42
C ALA A 237 -5.37 5.81 -8.98
N HIS A 238 -6.48 5.10 -9.21
CA HIS A 238 -7.69 5.64 -9.83
C HIS A 238 -8.97 5.24 -9.09
N PHE A 239 -10.04 6.02 -9.24
CA PHE A 239 -11.33 5.68 -8.66
C PHE A 239 -11.93 4.41 -9.27
N CYS A 240 -12.62 3.65 -8.42
CA CYS A 240 -13.43 2.50 -8.83
C CYS A 240 -14.51 2.92 -9.84
N SER A 241 -14.94 2.00 -10.70
CA SER A 241 -16.08 2.21 -11.59
C SER A 241 -17.32 2.64 -10.81
N GLY A 242 -17.97 3.74 -11.22
CA GLY A 242 -19.14 4.28 -10.51
C GLY A 242 -18.88 4.82 -9.09
N CYS A 243 -17.63 5.18 -8.77
CA CYS A 243 -17.28 5.76 -7.47
C CYS A 243 -17.98 7.12 -7.26
N PRO A 244 -18.58 7.39 -6.08
CA PRO A 244 -19.17 8.71 -5.79
C PRO A 244 -18.16 9.87 -5.85
N HIS A 245 -16.88 9.59 -5.58
CA HIS A 245 -15.81 10.58 -5.72
C HIS A 245 -15.70 11.13 -7.14
N ASN A 246 -16.13 10.39 -8.18
CA ASN A 246 -16.14 10.89 -9.55
C ASN A 246 -17.02 12.13 -9.73
N THR A 247 -18.03 12.32 -8.89
CA THR A 247 -18.90 13.51 -8.91
C THR A 247 -18.58 14.44 -7.75
N SER A 248 -18.53 13.94 -6.51
CA SER A 248 -18.43 14.77 -5.30
C SER A 248 -17.17 15.65 -5.25
N THR A 249 -16.08 15.22 -5.88
CA THR A 249 -14.79 15.93 -5.85
C THR A 249 -14.68 17.03 -6.92
N LYS A 250 -15.60 17.09 -7.89
CA LYS A 250 -15.64 18.20 -8.85
C LYS A 250 -15.99 19.50 -8.13
N VAL A 251 -15.43 20.62 -8.57
CA VAL A 251 -15.70 21.96 -8.06
C VAL A 251 -16.19 22.87 -9.20
N PRO A 252 -16.94 23.94 -8.89
CA PRO A 252 -17.35 24.93 -9.88
C PRO A 252 -16.15 25.60 -10.56
N GLU A 253 -16.37 26.11 -11.76
CA GLU A 253 -15.40 26.97 -12.43
C GLU A 253 -15.05 28.19 -11.56
N GLY A 254 -13.76 28.53 -11.55
CA GLY A 254 -13.19 29.60 -10.72
C GLY A 254 -12.95 29.20 -9.27
N SER A 255 -13.32 27.98 -8.86
CA SER A 255 -13.06 27.48 -7.51
C SER A 255 -11.90 26.48 -7.48
N ARG A 256 -11.36 26.29 -6.27
CA ARG A 256 -10.40 25.24 -5.95
C ARG A 256 -10.85 24.45 -4.73
N ALA A 257 -10.37 23.22 -4.62
CA ALA A 257 -10.53 22.39 -3.43
C ALA A 257 -9.18 22.02 -2.81
N ALA A 258 -9.22 21.58 -1.56
CA ALA A 258 -8.15 20.83 -0.93
C ALA A 258 -8.52 19.34 -0.78
N GLY A 259 -7.52 18.48 -0.91
CA GLY A 259 -7.65 17.03 -0.72
C GLY A 259 -7.75 16.68 0.77
N GLY A 260 -8.58 15.68 1.10
CA GLY A 260 -8.52 14.99 2.39
C GLY A 260 -7.73 13.69 2.28
N ILE A 261 -7.29 13.12 3.41
CA ILE A 261 -6.70 11.77 3.39
C ILE A 261 -7.76 10.75 2.94
N GLY A 262 -7.36 9.77 2.14
CA GLY A 262 -8.29 8.81 1.55
C GLY A 262 -8.30 8.84 0.03
N CYS A 263 -9.40 8.35 -0.54
CA CYS A 263 -9.68 8.50 -1.97
C CYS A 263 -9.68 9.98 -2.41
N HIS A 264 -9.99 10.93 -1.52
CA HIS A 264 -9.88 12.36 -1.79
C HIS A 264 -8.46 12.82 -2.14
N TYR A 265 -7.43 12.19 -1.59
CA TYR A 265 -6.03 12.51 -1.89
C TYR A 265 -5.72 12.24 -3.37
N MET A 266 -6.34 11.20 -3.93
CA MET A 266 -6.12 10.81 -5.32
C MET A 266 -6.59 11.84 -6.34
N VAL A 267 -7.46 12.76 -5.93
CA VAL A 267 -7.94 13.84 -6.80
C VAL A 267 -6.80 14.77 -7.23
N THR A 268 -5.73 14.87 -6.44
CA THR A 268 -4.62 15.82 -6.66
C THR A 268 -3.82 15.55 -7.95
N TRP A 269 -3.89 14.34 -8.51
CA TRP A 269 -3.33 14.01 -9.83
C TRP A 269 -4.42 13.71 -10.89
N MET A 270 -5.65 14.12 -10.61
CA MET A 270 -6.81 13.90 -11.47
C MET A 270 -7.36 15.20 -12.07
N ASP A 271 -6.58 16.25 -12.28
CA ASP A 271 -7.00 17.48 -12.99
C ASP A 271 -8.41 17.97 -12.58
N ARG A 272 -8.62 18.18 -11.27
CA ARG A 272 -9.91 18.65 -10.72
C ARG A 272 -9.79 19.91 -9.87
N ARG A 273 -8.80 20.76 -10.15
CA ARG A 273 -8.48 21.98 -9.37
C ARG A 273 -8.49 21.71 -7.86
N THR A 274 -7.92 20.57 -7.48
CA THR A 274 -7.79 20.15 -6.09
C THR A 274 -6.31 20.11 -5.79
N ASP A 275 -5.88 21.04 -4.94
CA ASP A 275 -4.48 21.23 -4.62
C ASP A 275 -4.24 20.80 -3.18
N THR A 276 -3.01 20.40 -2.88
CA THR A 276 -2.56 20.08 -1.52
C THR A 276 -3.40 19.00 -0.81
N PHE A 277 -2.91 18.61 0.36
CA PHE A 277 -3.53 17.69 1.31
C PHE A 277 -2.85 17.91 2.66
N THR A 278 -3.39 17.31 3.71
CA THR A 278 -2.85 17.44 5.07
C THR A 278 -3.11 16.14 5.82
N GLN A 279 -2.56 16.00 7.03
CA GLN A 279 -2.79 14.83 7.87
C GLN A 279 -4.28 14.66 8.21
N MET A 280 -4.68 13.43 8.53
CA MET A 280 -6.04 13.10 8.95
C MET A 280 -6.46 13.92 10.18
N GLY A 281 -7.56 14.68 10.06
CA GLY A 281 -8.01 15.62 11.09
C GLY A 281 -7.43 17.03 10.98
N GLY A 282 -6.56 17.28 10.00
CA GLY A 282 -6.07 18.61 9.66
C GLY A 282 -6.84 19.26 8.51
N GLU A 283 -7.74 18.52 7.84
CA GLU A 283 -8.41 18.99 6.63
C GLU A 283 -9.11 20.33 6.84
N GLY A 284 -8.83 21.30 5.96
CA GLY A 284 -9.39 22.66 6.01
C GLY A 284 -8.58 23.63 6.87
N VAL A 285 -7.91 23.17 7.92
CA VAL A 285 -7.12 24.02 8.83
C VAL A 285 -6.03 24.84 8.13
N PRO A 286 -5.30 24.33 7.12
CA PRO A 286 -4.35 25.15 6.37
C PRO A 286 -4.96 26.42 5.76
N TRP A 287 -6.26 26.45 5.51
CA TRP A 287 -6.96 27.63 5.01
C TRP A 287 -6.97 28.77 6.02
N ILE A 288 -7.00 28.48 7.33
CA ILE A 288 -6.94 29.48 8.40
C ILE A 288 -5.70 30.36 8.24
N GLY A 289 -4.55 29.74 7.95
CA GLY A 289 -3.30 30.46 7.73
C GLY A 289 -3.17 31.11 6.34
N GLN A 290 -3.98 30.71 5.35
CA GLN A 290 -3.91 31.24 3.98
C GLN A 290 -4.91 32.36 3.72
N ALA A 291 -6.11 32.30 4.30
CA ALA A 291 -7.27 33.10 3.90
C ALA A 291 -7.01 34.62 3.96
N ALA A 292 -6.18 35.09 4.88
CA ALA A 292 -5.84 36.51 5.01
C ALA A 292 -4.77 37.01 4.01
N PHE A 293 -4.11 36.10 3.30
CA PHE A 293 -2.94 36.39 2.44
C PHE A 293 -3.18 36.03 0.97
N THR A 294 -4.44 35.90 0.55
CA THR A 294 -4.81 35.57 -0.83
C THR A 294 -6.06 36.33 -1.27
N GLU A 295 -6.19 36.56 -2.56
CA GLU A 295 -7.41 37.10 -3.18
C GLU A 295 -8.54 36.05 -3.28
N THR A 296 -8.22 34.77 -3.11
CA THR A 296 -9.21 33.68 -3.12
C THR A 296 -10.17 33.86 -1.94
N GLN A 297 -11.45 34.17 -2.22
CA GLN A 297 -12.42 34.45 -1.15
C GLN A 297 -13.00 33.20 -0.48
N HIS A 298 -12.93 32.05 -1.14
CA HIS A 298 -13.55 30.81 -0.69
C HIS A 298 -12.84 29.59 -1.30
N ILE A 299 -12.73 28.51 -0.53
CA ILE A 299 -12.29 27.20 -1.03
C ILE A 299 -13.25 26.08 -0.61
N PHE A 300 -13.19 24.96 -1.32
CA PHE A 300 -13.82 23.72 -0.89
C PHE A 300 -12.79 22.82 -0.17
N GLN A 301 -13.21 22.07 0.84
CA GLN A 301 -12.39 21.04 1.48
C GLN A 301 -13.08 19.69 1.35
N ASN A 302 -12.46 18.74 0.65
CA ASN A 302 -12.97 17.38 0.59
C ASN A 302 -12.66 16.65 1.90
N LEU A 303 -13.63 15.93 2.46
CA LEU A 303 -13.50 15.17 3.70
C LEU A 303 -14.30 13.88 3.62
N GLY A 304 -13.78 12.77 4.13
CA GLY A 304 -14.55 11.52 4.28
C GLY A 304 -15.28 11.46 5.62
N ASP A 305 -16.39 10.73 5.67
CA ASP A 305 -17.11 10.39 6.91
C ASP A 305 -16.22 9.70 7.96
N GLY A 306 -15.35 8.77 7.56
CA GLY A 306 -14.39 8.13 8.47
C GLY A 306 -13.41 9.14 9.09
N THR A 307 -12.89 10.09 8.29
CA THR A 307 -12.01 11.14 8.82
C THR A 307 -12.78 12.12 9.71
N TYR A 308 -14.01 12.48 9.32
CA TYR A 308 -14.89 13.31 10.14
C TYR A 308 -15.07 12.73 11.54
N PHE A 309 -15.36 11.42 11.61
CA PHE A 309 -15.54 10.70 12.86
C PHE A 309 -14.27 10.66 13.71
N HIS A 310 -13.11 10.34 13.09
CA HIS A 310 -11.84 10.20 13.80
C HIS A 310 -11.37 11.53 14.43
N SER A 311 -11.30 12.60 13.65
CA SER A 311 -10.77 13.90 14.13
C SER A 311 -11.15 15.11 13.29
N GLY A 312 -11.74 14.92 12.10
CA GLY A 312 -12.11 16.00 11.18
C GLY A 312 -13.19 16.94 11.72
N SER A 313 -14.03 16.48 12.65
CA SER A 313 -14.98 17.34 13.37
C SER A 313 -14.27 18.49 14.12
N LEU A 314 -13.10 18.24 14.71
CA LEU A 314 -12.29 19.25 15.40
C LEU A 314 -11.72 20.29 14.41
N ALA A 315 -11.33 19.86 13.21
CA ALA A 315 -10.88 20.77 12.16
C ALA A 315 -11.99 21.73 11.70
N ILE A 316 -13.21 21.22 11.54
CA ILE A 316 -14.37 22.05 11.19
C ILE A 316 -14.63 23.07 12.29
N ARG A 317 -14.63 22.65 13.56
CA ARG A 317 -14.76 23.55 14.72
C ARG A 317 -13.71 24.67 14.69
N ALA A 318 -12.44 24.33 14.43
CA ALA A 318 -11.36 25.30 14.34
C ALA A 318 -11.58 26.32 13.20
N CYS A 319 -12.04 25.85 12.02
CA CYS A 319 -12.36 26.74 10.89
C CYS A 319 -13.56 27.65 11.18
N VAL A 320 -14.58 27.15 11.88
CA VAL A 320 -15.72 27.97 12.34
C VAL A 320 -15.25 29.06 13.29
N ALA A 321 -14.43 28.69 14.30
CA ALA A 321 -13.88 29.64 15.26
C ALA A 321 -13.01 30.72 14.60
N ALA A 322 -12.25 30.35 13.57
CA ALA A 322 -11.44 31.26 12.77
C ALA A 322 -12.25 32.16 11.81
N LYS A 323 -13.56 31.93 11.67
CA LYS A 323 -14.47 32.70 10.79
C LYS A 323 -14.01 32.77 9.33
N VAL A 324 -13.33 31.72 8.84
CA VAL A 324 -12.91 31.64 7.44
C VAL A 324 -14.08 31.26 6.53
N ASN A 325 -14.05 31.75 5.30
CA ASN A 325 -15.04 31.43 4.28
C ASN A 325 -14.62 30.15 3.55
N MET A 326 -15.34 29.06 3.76
CA MET A 326 -15.09 27.79 3.08
C MET A 326 -16.28 26.83 3.14
N THR A 327 -16.28 25.84 2.27
CA THR A 327 -17.28 24.75 2.29
C THR A 327 -16.59 23.41 2.46
N PHE A 328 -16.92 22.68 3.53
CA PHE A 328 -16.54 21.28 3.65
C PHE A 328 -17.48 20.41 2.81
N LYS A 329 -16.92 19.50 2.03
CA LYS A 329 -17.64 18.47 1.27
C LYS A 329 -17.38 17.13 1.93
N ILE A 330 -18.27 16.76 2.84
CA ILE A 330 -18.19 15.51 3.60
C ILE A 330 -18.86 14.43 2.76
N LEU A 331 -18.07 13.54 2.17
CA LEU A 331 -18.59 12.36 1.50
C LEU A 331 -18.95 11.30 2.55
N TYR A 332 -20.24 11.11 2.78
CA TYR A 332 -20.79 9.99 3.55
C TYR A 332 -21.00 8.80 2.61
N ASN A 333 -20.11 7.82 2.70
CA ASN A 333 -20.13 6.64 1.83
C ASN A 333 -20.31 5.33 2.61
N ASP A 334 -20.49 5.42 3.94
CA ASP A 334 -20.79 4.31 4.84
C ASP A 334 -19.68 3.24 4.87
N ALA A 335 -18.44 3.63 4.56
CA ALA A 335 -17.28 2.75 4.59
C ALA A 335 -15.94 3.51 4.65
N VAL A 336 -15.01 3.04 5.48
CA VAL A 336 -13.59 3.41 5.38
C VAL A 336 -13.02 2.73 4.12
N ALA A 337 -13.23 3.39 2.98
CA ALA A 337 -13.19 2.73 1.67
C ALA A 337 -11.81 2.16 1.31
N MET A 338 -10.72 2.81 1.74
CA MET A 338 -9.36 2.37 1.43
C MET A 338 -8.86 1.23 2.33
N THR A 339 -9.51 0.92 3.45
CA THR A 339 -9.13 -0.18 4.37
C THR A 339 -9.86 -1.48 4.03
N GLY A 340 -10.24 -1.65 2.77
CA GLY A 340 -11.06 -2.77 2.35
C GLY A 340 -12.53 -2.66 2.78
N GLY A 341 -13.02 -1.47 3.15
CA GLY A 341 -14.44 -1.22 3.42
C GLY A 341 -14.88 -1.54 4.86
N GLN A 342 -14.01 -1.28 5.83
CA GLN A 342 -14.37 -1.38 7.25
C GLN A 342 -15.43 -0.33 7.61
N PRO A 343 -16.31 -0.60 8.59
CA PRO A 343 -17.15 0.46 9.15
C PRO A 343 -16.30 1.51 9.87
N VAL A 344 -16.87 2.69 10.13
CA VAL A 344 -16.26 3.64 11.07
C VAL A 344 -16.21 3.03 12.48
N ASP A 345 -15.27 3.48 13.32
CA ASP A 345 -15.08 2.95 14.67
C ASP A 345 -16.17 3.45 15.63
N GLY A 346 -17.39 2.93 15.48
CA GLY A 346 -18.59 3.36 16.20
C GLY A 346 -19.79 3.49 15.27
N THR A 347 -20.73 4.34 15.64
CA THR A 347 -21.92 4.64 14.82
C THR A 347 -21.90 6.11 14.42
N LEU A 348 -22.02 6.37 13.12
CA LEU A 348 -22.17 7.73 12.58
C LEU A 348 -23.31 7.73 11.57
N ARG A 349 -24.44 8.32 11.94
CA ARG A 349 -25.54 8.54 11.00
C ARG A 349 -25.46 9.95 10.41
N VAL A 350 -26.09 10.14 9.25
CA VAL A 350 -26.17 11.45 8.59
C VAL A 350 -26.87 12.47 9.49
N GLU A 351 -27.91 12.06 10.21
CA GLU A 351 -28.66 12.92 11.14
C GLU A 351 -27.80 13.36 12.34
N ASP A 352 -26.98 12.45 12.90
CA ASP A 352 -26.07 12.75 14.00
C ASP A 352 -25.00 13.76 13.58
N MET A 353 -24.41 13.53 12.39
CA MET A 353 -23.45 14.45 11.78
C MET A 353 -24.07 15.85 11.59
N ALA A 354 -25.28 15.94 11.05
CA ALA A 354 -25.96 17.21 10.83
C ALA A 354 -26.21 17.96 12.16
N ARG A 355 -26.65 17.27 13.21
CA ARG A 355 -26.86 17.86 14.54
C ARG A 355 -25.55 18.34 15.15
N GLN A 356 -24.48 17.54 15.06
CA GLN A 356 -23.16 17.92 15.55
C GLN A 356 -22.64 19.16 14.82
N LEU A 357 -22.64 19.16 13.48
CA LEU A 357 -22.21 20.31 12.68
C LEU A 357 -23.01 21.58 12.99
N ARG A 358 -24.32 21.45 13.21
CA ARG A 358 -25.17 22.57 13.64
C ARG A 358 -24.72 23.12 15.00
N ALA A 359 -24.46 22.24 15.96
CA ALA A 359 -24.00 22.61 17.30
C ALA A 359 -22.59 23.26 17.28
N GLU A 360 -21.73 22.85 16.35
CA GLU A 360 -20.42 23.49 16.12
C GLU A 360 -20.53 24.90 15.50
N GLY A 361 -21.73 25.33 15.09
CA GLY A 361 -21.97 26.67 14.55
C GLY A 361 -21.83 26.77 13.02
N VAL A 362 -21.90 25.65 12.30
CA VAL A 362 -21.93 25.67 10.82
C VAL A 362 -23.16 26.45 10.34
N GLY A 363 -22.93 27.39 9.42
CA GLY A 363 -23.96 28.33 8.97
C GLY A 363 -25.02 27.69 8.08
N LYS A 364 -24.63 27.27 6.87
CA LYS A 364 -25.51 26.63 5.88
C LYS A 364 -25.04 25.20 5.62
N MET A 365 -26.00 24.27 5.65
CA MET A 365 -25.77 22.85 5.37
C MET A 365 -26.71 22.36 4.28
N VAL A 366 -26.20 21.51 3.39
CA VAL A 366 -26.97 20.87 2.31
C VAL A 366 -26.63 19.39 2.27
N LEU A 367 -27.65 18.52 2.29
CA LEU A 367 -27.53 17.10 2.01
C LEU A 367 -27.74 16.89 0.52
N VAL A 368 -26.75 16.31 -0.14
CA VAL A 368 -26.78 15.95 -1.56
C VAL A 368 -26.77 14.43 -1.68
N SER A 369 -27.75 13.83 -2.35
CA SER A 369 -27.89 12.36 -2.45
C SER A 369 -28.12 11.88 -3.88
N ASP A 370 -27.75 10.62 -4.17
CA ASP A 370 -28.13 9.90 -5.39
C ASP A 370 -29.57 9.37 -5.37
N ASP A 371 -30.24 9.46 -4.22
CA ASP A 371 -31.63 9.06 -3.99
C ASP A 371 -32.27 9.98 -2.92
N PRO A 372 -32.58 11.25 -3.24
CA PRO A 372 -33.05 12.22 -2.26
C PRO A 372 -34.42 11.85 -1.65
N ASP A 373 -35.26 11.08 -2.34
CA ASP A 373 -36.59 10.71 -1.83
C ASP A 373 -36.53 9.98 -0.49
N LYS A 374 -35.44 9.23 -0.22
CA LYS A 374 -35.21 8.56 1.08
C LYS A 374 -35.07 9.52 2.26
N TRP A 375 -34.74 10.79 2.00
CA TRP A 375 -34.50 11.81 3.03
C TRP A 375 -35.62 12.85 3.11
N ARG A 376 -36.57 12.85 2.16
CA ARG A 376 -37.56 13.92 1.97
C ARG A 376 -38.40 14.24 3.22
N TYR A 377 -38.68 13.23 4.05
CA TYR A 377 -39.51 13.35 5.25
C TYR A 377 -38.71 13.18 6.56
N ASN A 378 -37.39 13.34 6.51
CA ASN A 378 -36.55 13.22 7.70
C ASN A 378 -36.66 14.49 8.57
N SER A 379 -37.30 14.37 9.73
CA SER A 379 -37.54 15.48 10.67
C SER A 379 -36.26 15.99 11.32
N ASP A 380 -35.28 15.12 11.58
CA ASP A 380 -34.03 15.49 12.24
C ASP A 380 -33.17 16.40 11.34
N LEU A 381 -33.09 16.08 10.04
CA LEU A 381 -32.40 16.91 9.06
C LEU A 381 -33.07 18.28 8.88
N SER A 382 -34.41 18.28 8.85
CA SER A 382 -35.21 19.49 8.76
C SER A 382 -34.99 20.38 9.98
N ALA A 383 -34.99 19.81 11.19
CA ALA A 383 -34.74 20.51 12.45
C ALA A 383 -33.30 21.06 12.54
N ALA A 384 -32.32 20.35 11.97
CA ALA A 384 -30.94 20.83 11.85
C ALA A 384 -30.76 21.93 10.77
N GLY A 385 -31.81 22.27 10.02
CA GLY A 385 -31.78 23.30 8.97
C GLY A 385 -31.05 22.87 7.69
N VAL A 386 -30.97 21.56 7.44
CA VAL A 386 -30.32 20.99 6.26
C VAL A 386 -31.29 21.00 5.08
N SER A 387 -30.91 21.63 3.96
CA SER A 387 -31.67 21.50 2.71
C SER A 387 -31.25 20.24 1.94
N LEU A 388 -32.17 19.66 1.17
CA LEU A 388 -31.97 18.40 0.44
C LEU A 388 -31.96 18.66 -1.06
N GLU A 389 -30.96 18.13 -1.75
CA GLU A 389 -30.76 18.30 -3.19
C GLU A 389 -30.33 16.97 -3.84
N HIS A 390 -30.61 16.82 -5.14
CA HIS A 390 -30.10 15.67 -5.89
C HIS A 390 -28.63 15.89 -6.29
N ARG A 391 -27.85 14.81 -6.43
CA ARG A 391 -26.43 14.88 -6.84
C ARG A 391 -26.17 15.56 -8.18
N ASP A 392 -27.18 15.63 -9.04
CA ASP A 392 -27.07 16.29 -10.35
C ASP A 392 -27.06 17.80 -10.21
N ASP A 393 -27.58 18.33 -9.10
CA ASP A 393 -27.62 19.76 -8.79
C ASP A 393 -26.37 20.22 -7.99
N LEU A 394 -25.38 19.35 -7.80
CA LEU A 394 -24.18 19.63 -7.00
C LEU A 394 -23.45 20.91 -7.45
N ASP A 395 -23.36 21.19 -8.74
CA ASP A 395 -22.70 22.40 -9.23
C ASP A 395 -23.46 23.68 -8.81
N HIS A 396 -24.79 23.65 -8.88
CA HIS A 396 -25.64 24.75 -8.41
C HIS A 396 -25.48 24.98 -6.90
N VAL A 397 -25.53 23.89 -6.12
CA VAL A 397 -25.32 23.94 -4.66
C VAL A 397 -23.96 24.53 -4.31
N GLN A 398 -22.89 24.06 -4.96
CA GLN A 398 -21.53 24.54 -4.70
C GLN A 398 -21.40 26.04 -5.04
N LYS A 399 -21.96 26.50 -6.17
CA LYS A 399 -21.97 27.93 -6.54
C LYS A 399 -22.70 28.77 -5.50
N ALA A 400 -23.86 28.32 -5.02
CA ALA A 400 -24.62 29.03 -4.01
C ALA A 400 -23.89 29.13 -2.65
N LEU A 401 -23.15 28.09 -2.26
CA LEU A 401 -22.39 28.05 -1.00
C LEU A 401 -21.08 28.83 -1.06
N ARG A 402 -20.43 28.92 -2.22
CA ARG A 402 -19.21 29.72 -2.41
C ARG A 402 -19.41 31.20 -2.06
N GLU A 403 -20.59 31.74 -2.31
CA GLU A 403 -20.94 33.13 -2.04
C GLU A 403 -21.37 33.37 -0.57
N LYS A 404 -21.36 32.34 0.28
CA LYS A 404 -21.72 32.45 1.71
C LYS A 404 -20.49 32.72 2.57
N LYS A 405 -20.61 33.68 3.48
CA LYS A 405 -19.58 33.95 4.49
C LYS A 405 -19.61 32.89 5.59
N GLY A 406 -18.44 32.61 6.16
CA GLY A 406 -18.23 31.60 7.19
C GLY A 406 -18.14 30.18 6.63
N VAL A 407 -18.20 29.20 7.53
CA VAL A 407 -18.11 27.79 7.19
C VAL A 407 -19.49 27.24 6.82
N SER A 408 -19.56 26.57 5.68
CA SER A 408 -20.71 25.79 5.23
C SER A 408 -20.33 24.33 4.98
N VAL A 409 -21.33 23.45 4.90
CA VAL A 409 -21.11 22.01 4.68
C VAL A 409 -22.04 21.47 3.60
N ILE A 410 -21.48 20.67 2.69
CA ILE A 410 -22.20 19.71 1.86
C ILE A 410 -21.97 18.33 2.47
N ILE A 411 -23.03 17.67 2.90
CA ILE A 411 -23.01 16.24 3.19
C ILE A 411 -23.37 15.56 1.87
N TYR A 412 -22.40 14.97 1.18
CA TYR A 412 -22.63 14.20 -0.04
C TYR A 412 -22.83 12.75 0.37
N GLU A 413 -24.06 12.26 0.33
CA GLU A 413 -24.41 10.90 0.74
C GLU A 413 -24.56 10.00 -0.48
N GLN A 414 -23.65 9.03 -0.61
CA GLN A 414 -23.70 8.00 -1.64
C GLN A 414 -22.75 6.86 -1.24
N THR A 415 -23.27 5.63 -1.10
CA THR A 415 -22.48 4.45 -0.69
C THR A 415 -21.28 4.19 -1.59
N CYS A 416 -20.16 3.79 -0.99
CA CYS A 416 -18.94 3.38 -1.70
C CYS A 416 -19.24 2.34 -2.80
N ALA A 417 -18.72 2.55 -4.01
CA ALA A 417 -19.01 1.69 -5.16
C ALA A 417 -18.53 0.24 -5.01
N ALA A 418 -17.38 0.04 -4.35
CA ALA A 418 -16.87 -1.31 -4.05
C ALA A 418 -17.81 -2.05 -3.08
N GLU A 419 -18.34 -1.32 -2.09
CA GLU A 419 -19.25 -1.87 -1.10
C GLU A 419 -20.66 -2.12 -1.69
N LYS A 420 -21.18 -1.21 -2.53
CA LYS A 420 -22.41 -1.45 -3.32
C LYS A 420 -22.31 -2.78 -4.08
N ARG A 421 -21.18 -3.07 -4.74
CA ARG A 421 -20.96 -4.34 -5.45
C ARG A 421 -20.97 -5.55 -4.51
N ARG A 422 -20.31 -5.46 -3.36
CA ARG A 422 -20.26 -6.56 -2.36
C ARG A 422 -21.64 -6.84 -1.78
N ARG A 423 -22.37 -5.81 -1.36
CA ARG A 423 -23.74 -5.93 -0.82
C ARG A 423 -24.67 -6.54 -1.85
N ARG A 424 -24.62 -6.12 -3.12
CA ARG A 424 -25.39 -6.73 -4.22
C ARG A 424 -25.04 -8.21 -4.43
N LYS A 425 -23.76 -8.58 -4.43
CA LYS A 425 -23.33 -9.99 -4.53
C LYS A 425 -23.85 -10.84 -3.36
N ARG A 426 -23.89 -10.27 -2.16
CA ARG A 426 -24.43 -10.90 -0.94
C ARG A 426 -25.95 -10.77 -0.78
N LYS A 427 -26.66 -10.18 -1.76
CA LYS A 427 -28.11 -9.91 -1.71
C LYS A 427 -28.56 -9.00 -0.56
N LEU A 428 -27.66 -8.16 -0.05
CA LEU A 428 -27.92 -7.16 1.00
C LEU A 428 -28.30 -5.78 0.46
N MET A 429 -28.28 -5.60 -0.88
CA MET A 429 -28.67 -4.38 -1.56
C MET A 429 -29.30 -4.75 -2.90
N VAL A 430 -30.32 -4.00 -3.32
CA VAL A 430 -30.98 -4.18 -4.62
C VAL A 430 -29.96 -3.99 -5.74
N ASP A 431 -29.90 -4.95 -6.65
CA ASP A 431 -29.14 -4.83 -7.89
C ASP A 431 -30.05 -4.23 -8.97
N PRO A 432 -29.78 -3.01 -9.48
CA PRO A 432 -30.64 -2.38 -10.46
C PRO A 432 -30.84 -3.27 -11.69
N PRO A 433 -32.09 -3.54 -12.14
CA PRO A 433 -32.38 -4.36 -13.31
C PRO A 433 -32.14 -3.58 -14.60
N LYS A 434 -31.06 -2.82 -14.67
CA LYS A 434 -30.67 -1.96 -15.80
C LYS A 434 -29.19 -2.17 -16.11
N ARG A 435 -28.85 -2.23 -17.39
CA ARG A 435 -27.46 -2.33 -17.89
C ARG A 435 -27.26 -1.38 -19.05
N ALA A 436 -26.08 -0.75 -19.10
CA ALA A 436 -25.68 0.11 -20.20
C ALA A 436 -24.67 -0.63 -21.09
N PHE A 437 -24.85 -0.49 -22.40
CA PHE A 437 -23.98 -0.97 -23.47
C PHE A 437 -23.66 0.17 -24.41
N ILE A 438 -22.60 0.01 -25.19
CA ILE A 438 -22.23 0.93 -26.28
C ILE A 438 -22.31 0.13 -27.57
N ASN A 439 -23.11 0.59 -28.53
CA ASN A 439 -23.17 0.00 -29.86
C ASN A 439 -21.91 0.38 -30.65
N PRO A 440 -21.02 -0.58 -30.99
CA PRO A 440 -19.77 -0.26 -31.67
C PRO A 440 -19.98 0.27 -33.09
N LEU A 441 -21.09 -0.05 -33.75
CA LEU A 441 -21.41 0.43 -35.10
C LEU A 441 -21.79 1.91 -35.15
N VAL A 442 -22.18 2.49 -34.02
CA VAL A 442 -22.55 3.92 -33.88
C VAL A 442 -21.48 4.69 -33.10
N CYS A 443 -20.53 3.99 -32.48
CA CYS A 443 -19.51 4.63 -31.66
C CYS A 443 -18.46 5.27 -32.56
N GLU A 444 -18.10 6.53 -32.27
CA GLU A 444 -16.99 7.21 -32.95
C GLU A 444 -15.70 7.21 -32.13
N GLY A 445 -15.68 6.55 -30.97
CA GLY A 445 -14.50 6.51 -30.11
C GLY A 445 -14.16 7.82 -29.40
N CYS A 446 -15.00 8.87 -29.49
CA CYS A 446 -14.71 10.24 -29.02
C CYS A 446 -14.29 10.38 -27.53
N GLY A 447 -14.69 9.45 -26.66
CA GLY A 447 -14.26 9.43 -25.25
C GLY A 447 -15.10 10.26 -24.28
N ASP A 448 -16.14 10.97 -24.73
CA ASP A 448 -17.00 11.80 -23.86
C ASP A 448 -17.61 11.01 -22.69
N CYS A 449 -17.98 9.74 -22.91
CA CYS A 449 -18.41 8.84 -21.84
C CYS A 449 -17.37 8.66 -20.72
N GLY A 450 -16.09 8.60 -21.07
CA GLY A 450 -14.95 8.55 -20.16
C GLY A 450 -14.73 9.88 -19.43
N GLU A 451 -14.80 10.99 -20.15
CA GLU A 451 -14.64 12.33 -19.59
C GLU A 451 -15.73 12.65 -18.55
N LYS A 452 -17.00 12.37 -18.87
CA LYS A 452 -18.12 12.65 -17.96
C LYS A 452 -18.06 11.79 -16.70
N SER A 453 -17.81 10.50 -16.86
CA SER A 453 -17.93 9.51 -15.77
C SER A 453 -16.63 9.23 -15.01
N ASN A 454 -15.48 9.48 -15.64
CA ASN A 454 -14.15 9.08 -15.15
C ASN A 454 -14.14 7.59 -14.73
N CYS A 455 -14.77 6.73 -15.54
CA CYS A 455 -15.04 5.33 -15.21
C CYS A 455 -14.09 4.35 -15.90
N VAL A 456 -13.41 3.53 -15.12
CA VAL A 456 -12.45 2.52 -15.62
C VAL A 456 -13.10 1.26 -16.21
N SER A 457 -14.43 1.13 -16.18
CA SER A 457 -15.16 0.07 -16.90
C SER A 457 -15.44 0.43 -18.37
N ILE A 458 -15.08 1.63 -18.82
CA ILE A 458 -15.13 1.98 -20.25
C ILE A 458 -13.79 1.56 -20.86
N LEU A 459 -13.83 0.57 -21.73
CA LEU A 459 -12.66 -0.04 -22.35
C LEU A 459 -12.59 0.31 -23.85
N PRO A 460 -11.38 0.30 -24.44
CA PRO A 460 -11.26 0.34 -25.90
C PRO A 460 -11.82 -0.95 -26.49
N LEU A 461 -12.35 -0.85 -27.71
CA LEU A 461 -12.75 -1.99 -28.53
C LEU A 461 -12.22 -1.76 -29.95
N GLU A 462 -11.22 -2.51 -30.37
CA GLU A 462 -10.71 -2.43 -31.74
C GLU A 462 -11.69 -3.11 -32.71
N THR A 463 -12.01 -2.41 -33.81
CA THR A 463 -12.93 -2.89 -34.85
C THR A 463 -12.38 -2.54 -36.23
N GLU A 464 -12.95 -3.14 -37.28
CA GLU A 464 -12.62 -2.79 -38.68
C GLU A 464 -12.92 -1.31 -39.01
N PHE A 465 -13.82 -0.66 -38.26
CA PHE A 465 -14.17 0.75 -38.40
C PHE A 465 -13.36 1.67 -37.46
N GLY A 466 -12.22 1.20 -36.98
CA GLY A 466 -11.36 1.90 -36.02
C GLY A 466 -11.70 1.63 -34.56
N ARG A 467 -11.03 2.34 -33.64
CA ARG A 467 -11.17 2.16 -32.19
C ARG A 467 -12.52 2.69 -31.69
N LYS A 468 -13.25 1.82 -31.00
CA LYS A 468 -14.57 2.08 -30.38
C LYS A 468 -14.48 1.97 -28.86
N ARG A 469 -15.63 2.09 -28.19
CA ARG A 469 -15.78 1.93 -26.74
C ARG A 469 -16.69 0.76 -26.42
N ALA A 470 -16.39 0.07 -25.33
CA ALA A 470 -17.26 -0.94 -24.74
C ALA A 470 -17.37 -0.73 -23.22
N ILE A 471 -18.47 -1.19 -22.63
CA ILE A 471 -18.61 -1.26 -21.18
C ILE A 471 -18.30 -2.68 -20.73
N ASP A 472 -17.27 -2.83 -19.90
CA ASP A 472 -17.00 -4.07 -19.19
C ASP A 472 -18.12 -4.36 -18.18
N GLN A 473 -18.94 -5.37 -18.51
CA GLN A 473 -20.09 -5.77 -17.71
C GLN A 473 -19.72 -6.51 -16.43
N SER A 474 -18.50 -7.05 -16.32
CA SER A 474 -18.00 -7.75 -15.14
C SER A 474 -17.53 -6.77 -14.05
N SER A 475 -17.04 -5.59 -14.45
CA SER A 475 -16.58 -4.56 -13.53
C SER A 475 -17.56 -3.40 -13.29
N CYS A 476 -18.56 -3.21 -14.15
CA CYS A 476 -19.53 -2.12 -14.05
C CYS A 476 -20.36 -2.16 -12.75
N ASN A 477 -20.38 -1.05 -12.01
CA ASN A 477 -21.14 -0.89 -10.77
C ASN A 477 -22.52 -0.21 -10.95
N LYS A 478 -22.97 0.00 -12.18
CA LYS A 478 -24.32 0.52 -12.51
C LYS A 478 -24.63 1.90 -11.88
N ASP A 479 -23.67 2.83 -11.93
CA ASP A 479 -23.88 4.24 -11.52
C ASP A 479 -24.49 5.11 -12.64
N PHE A 480 -24.34 4.67 -13.89
CA PHE A 480 -24.89 5.29 -15.12
C PHE A 480 -24.42 6.71 -15.45
N SER A 481 -23.49 7.32 -14.70
CA SER A 481 -22.95 8.64 -15.05
C SER A 481 -22.29 8.70 -16.43
N CYS A 482 -21.90 7.58 -17.03
CA CYS A 482 -21.39 7.53 -18.41
C CYS A 482 -22.45 7.87 -19.46
N VAL A 483 -23.73 7.60 -19.17
CA VAL A 483 -24.87 7.87 -20.07
C VAL A 483 -25.19 9.37 -20.14
N LYS A 484 -24.66 10.17 -19.21
CA LYS A 484 -24.78 11.64 -19.23
C LYS A 484 -23.91 12.29 -20.33
N GLY A 485 -23.08 11.49 -21.00
CA GLY A 485 -22.37 11.95 -22.18
C GLY A 485 -23.29 12.18 -23.36
N PHE A 486 -22.91 13.10 -24.24
CA PHE A 486 -23.58 13.36 -25.51
C PHE A 486 -23.17 12.28 -26.52
N CYS A 487 -23.69 11.07 -26.36
CA CYS A 487 -23.30 9.91 -27.16
C CYS A 487 -24.54 9.14 -27.65
N PRO A 488 -24.80 9.11 -28.99
CA PRO A 488 -25.94 8.39 -29.54
C PRO A 488 -25.76 6.86 -29.52
N SER A 489 -24.57 6.36 -29.19
CA SER A 489 -24.25 4.94 -29.23
C SER A 489 -24.70 4.17 -27.98
N PHE A 490 -25.17 4.85 -26.94
CA PHE A 490 -25.60 4.18 -25.72
C PHE A 490 -26.90 3.41 -25.90
N VAL A 491 -26.91 2.18 -25.42
CA VAL A 491 -28.10 1.32 -25.34
C VAL A 491 -28.28 0.89 -23.90
N THR A 492 -29.44 1.19 -23.31
CA THR A 492 -29.80 0.68 -21.98
C THR A 492 -30.82 -0.43 -22.08
N ILE A 493 -30.53 -1.56 -21.43
CA ILE A 493 -31.41 -2.73 -21.37
C ILE A 493 -32.01 -2.81 -19.97
N GLU A 494 -33.34 -2.88 -19.88
CA GLU A 494 -34.09 -3.01 -18.63
C GLU A 494 -34.64 -4.45 -18.52
N GLY A 495 -34.55 -5.06 -17.32
CA GLY A 495 -34.97 -6.43 -17.05
C GLY A 495 -34.11 -7.54 -17.69
N GLY A 496 -33.22 -7.21 -18.63
CA GLY A 496 -32.37 -8.18 -19.33
C GLY A 496 -31.15 -8.67 -18.54
N GLY A 497 -30.84 -9.97 -18.68
CA GLY A 497 -29.64 -10.60 -18.14
C GLY A 497 -28.50 -10.71 -19.17
N LEU A 498 -27.26 -10.86 -18.71
CA LEU A 498 -26.16 -11.24 -19.60
C LEU A 498 -26.38 -12.66 -20.09
N LYS A 499 -26.29 -12.88 -21.41
CA LYS A 499 -26.29 -14.22 -21.98
C LYS A 499 -25.03 -14.94 -21.47
N LYS A 500 -25.21 -15.93 -20.60
CA LYS A 500 -24.11 -16.83 -20.22
C LYS A 500 -23.64 -17.52 -21.50
N ARG A 501 -22.39 -17.32 -21.90
CA ARG A 501 -21.79 -18.15 -22.94
C ARG A 501 -21.77 -19.58 -22.41
N LYS A 502 -22.47 -20.50 -23.07
CA LYS A 502 -22.24 -21.92 -22.85
C LYS A 502 -20.81 -22.20 -23.33
N PRO A 503 -20.00 -22.98 -22.58
CA PRO A 503 -18.66 -23.34 -23.04
C PRO A 503 -18.77 -23.88 -24.47
N HIS A 504 -18.01 -23.28 -25.39
CA HIS A 504 -18.17 -23.47 -26.83
C HIS A 504 -17.66 -24.83 -27.35
N ALA A 505 -17.16 -25.68 -26.45
CA ALA A 505 -16.54 -26.94 -26.82
C ALA A 505 -17.61 -28.02 -27.01
N LYS A 506 -17.61 -28.68 -28.19
CA LYS A 506 -18.42 -29.88 -28.46
C LYS A 506 -18.01 -31.10 -27.62
N SER A 507 -16.91 -30.98 -26.88
CA SER A 507 -16.37 -31.90 -25.88
C SER A 507 -15.79 -31.05 -24.76
N GLU A 508 -16.12 -31.32 -23.49
CA GLU A 508 -15.37 -30.72 -22.38
C GLU A 508 -13.87 -31.00 -22.59
N PRO A 509 -12.96 -30.03 -22.34
CA PRO A 509 -11.54 -30.32 -22.35
C PRO A 509 -11.29 -31.47 -21.36
N ASP A 510 -10.65 -32.54 -21.83
CA ASP A 510 -10.26 -33.65 -20.97
C ASP A 510 -9.08 -33.20 -20.11
N PHE A 511 -9.39 -32.60 -18.96
CA PHE A 511 -8.37 -32.17 -18.00
C PHE A 511 -7.66 -33.35 -17.34
N ASP A 512 -8.26 -34.54 -17.34
CA ASP A 512 -7.63 -35.77 -16.81
C ASP A 512 -6.50 -36.26 -17.72
N SER A 513 -6.46 -35.81 -18.98
CA SER A 513 -5.37 -36.08 -19.92
C SER A 513 -4.10 -35.24 -19.69
N LEU A 514 -4.15 -34.23 -18.82
CA LEU A 514 -2.99 -33.38 -18.54
C LEU A 514 -1.96 -34.12 -17.67
N PRO A 515 -0.67 -34.14 -18.05
CA PRO A 515 0.34 -34.81 -17.25
C PRO A 515 0.57 -34.06 -15.93
N MET A 516 0.83 -34.79 -14.85
CA MET A 516 1.23 -34.16 -13.59
C MET A 516 2.57 -33.41 -13.78
N PRO A 517 2.68 -32.14 -13.35
CA PRO A 517 3.89 -31.36 -13.51
C PRO A 517 5.01 -31.88 -12.60
N SER A 518 6.26 -31.72 -13.03
CA SER A 518 7.41 -31.88 -12.14
C SER A 518 7.54 -30.63 -11.27
N ILE A 519 7.18 -30.75 -9.99
CA ILE A 519 7.23 -29.65 -9.03
C ILE A 519 8.72 -29.30 -8.74
N PRO A 520 9.10 -28.01 -8.69
CA PRO A 520 10.45 -27.60 -8.32
C PRO A 520 10.88 -28.22 -6.98
N GLY A 521 11.95 -29.04 -7.00
CA GLY A 521 12.31 -29.93 -5.90
C GLY A 521 13.51 -29.47 -5.05
N THR A 522 13.37 -29.64 -3.73
CA THR A 522 14.26 -29.45 -2.55
C THR A 522 14.06 -28.19 -1.70
N LEU A 523 13.57 -27.07 -2.24
CA LEU A 523 13.46 -25.78 -1.54
C LEU A 523 14.71 -25.44 -0.69
N ALA A 524 15.91 -25.81 -1.17
CA ALA A 524 17.18 -25.57 -0.48
C ALA A 524 17.44 -24.07 -0.25
N GLN A 525 16.80 -23.23 -1.05
CA GLN A 525 16.63 -21.80 -0.87
C GLN A 525 15.14 -21.47 -1.05
N PRO A 526 14.64 -20.38 -0.45
CA PRO A 526 13.24 -19.97 -0.63
C PRO A 526 12.90 -19.77 -2.11
N TRP A 527 11.78 -20.35 -2.54
CA TRP A 527 11.19 -20.17 -3.86
C TRP A 527 10.27 -18.95 -3.87
N ASN A 528 10.58 -17.99 -4.73
CA ASN A 528 9.98 -16.67 -4.72
C ASN A 528 9.06 -16.49 -5.94
N VAL A 529 7.77 -16.33 -5.68
CA VAL A 529 6.74 -16.06 -6.69
C VAL A 529 6.27 -14.62 -6.56
N LEU A 530 6.58 -13.80 -7.55
CA LEU A 530 6.07 -12.43 -7.66
C LEU A 530 4.81 -12.43 -8.53
N ILE A 531 3.68 -12.08 -7.95
CA ILE A 531 2.41 -11.94 -8.68
C ILE A 531 2.17 -10.45 -8.90
N THR A 532 1.97 -10.05 -10.15
CA THR A 532 1.67 -8.66 -10.48
C THR A 532 0.28 -8.56 -11.11
N GLY A 533 -0.41 -7.46 -10.88
CA GLY A 533 -1.71 -7.25 -11.51
C GLY A 533 -2.41 -5.98 -11.06
N VAL A 534 -3.71 -5.95 -11.28
CA VAL A 534 -4.55 -4.77 -11.02
C VAL A 534 -5.38 -4.98 -9.76
N GLY A 535 -5.51 -3.95 -8.94
CA GLY A 535 -6.43 -3.97 -7.80
C GLY A 535 -7.83 -4.44 -8.20
N GLY A 536 -8.35 -5.44 -7.48
CA GLY A 536 -9.68 -6.01 -7.73
C GLY A 536 -9.76 -7.09 -8.81
N THR A 537 -8.64 -7.57 -9.36
CA THR A 537 -8.59 -8.68 -10.35
C THR A 537 -8.25 -10.05 -9.75
N GLY A 538 -7.93 -10.12 -8.45
CA GLY A 538 -7.67 -11.38 -7.75
C GLY A 538 -6.19 -11.69 -7.48
N VAL A 539 -5.28 -10.71 -7.59
CA VAL A 539 -3.85 -10.85 -7.23
C VAL A 539 -3.67 -11.36 -5.80
N VAL A 540 -4.29 -10.68 -4.82
CA VAL A 540 -4.28 -11.08 -3.40
C VAL A 540 -4.88 -12.48 -3.20
N THR A 541 -5.89 -12.84 -4.00
CA THR A 541 -6.50 -14.17 -3.93
C THR A 541 -5.53 -15.27 -4.35
N ILE A 542 -4.72 -15.06 -5.39
CA ILE A 542 -3.66 -16.00 -5.76
C ILE A 542 -2.65 -16.15 -4.61
N GLY A 543 -2.21 -15.02 -4.03
CA GLY A 543 -1.28 -15.02 -2.90
C GLY A 543 -1.80 -15.85 -1.72
N ALA A 544 -3.07 -15.63 -1.33
CA ALA A 544 -3.73 -16.37 -0.27
C ALA A 544 -3.88 -17.87 -0.58
N LEU A 545 -4.20 -18.23 -1.82
CA LEU A 545 -4.29 -19.63 -2.25
C LEU A 545 -2.94 -20.34 -2.14
N LEU A 546 -1.87 -19.71 -2.64
CA LEU A 546 -0.51 -20.24 -2.53
C LEU A 546 -0.03 -20.32 -1.08
N GLY A 547 -0.34 -19.29 -0.29
CA GLY A 547 -0.07 -19.25 1.15
C GLY A 547 -0.69 -20.43 1.88
N MET A 548 -2.00 -20.63 1.70
CA MET A 548 -2.71 -21.71 2.36
C MET A 548 -2.27 -23.09 1.86
N ALA A 549 -2.06 -23.28 0.55
CA ALA A 549 -1.58 -24.54 0.00
C ALA A 549 -0.22 -24.92 0.58
N SER A 550 0.74 -23.97 0.61
CA SER A 550 2.06 -24.19 1.19
C SER A 550 1.98 -24.54 2.69
N HIS A 551 1.12 -23.84 3.43
CA HIS A 551 0.90 -24.10 4.85
C HIS A 551 0.34 -25.51 5.10
N LEU A 552 -0.63 -25.95 4.28
CA LEU A 552 -1.22 -27.29 4.38
C LEU A 552 -0.20 -28.41 4.10
N GLU A 553 0.81 -28.14 3.28
CA GLU A 553 1.93 -29.06 3.01
C GLU A 553 3.01 -29.03 4.09
N GLY A 554 2.85 -28.23 5.16
CA GLY A 554 3.85 -28.11 6.22
C GLY A 554 5.08 -27.29 5.85
N LYS A 555 5.01 -26.48 4.78
CA LYS A 555 6.10 -25.62 4.32
C LYS A 555 6.11 -24.28 5.07
N GLY A 556 7.28 -23.66 5.12
CA GLY A 556 7.41 -22.25 5.46
C GLY A 556 6.82 -21.38 4.37
N VAL A 557 5.99 -20.40 4.73
CA VAL A 557 5.44 -19.45 3.75
C VAL A 557 5.31 -18.05 4.32
N SER A 558 5.58 -17.07 3.48
CA SER A 558 5.25 -15.67 3.70
C SER A 558 4.59 -15.09 2.46
N VAL A 559 3.50 -14.35 2.66
CA VAL A 559 2.74 -13.65 1.65
C VAL A 559 2.70 -12.18 2.05
N LEU A 560 3.21 -11.28 1.21
CA LEU A 560 3.12 -9.84 1.38
C LEU A 560 2.29 -9.25 0.25
N ASP A 561 1.16 -8.65 0.59
CA ASP A 561 0.33 -7.92 -0.36
C ASP A 561 0.70 -6.44 -0.35
N GLN A 562 1.17 -5.93 -1.49
CA GLN A 562 1.44 -4.51 -1.68
C GLN A 562 0.38 -3.92 -2.59
N THR A 563 -0.65 -3.36 -1.95
CA THR A 563 -1.66 -2.56 -2.63
C THR A 563 -1.28 -1.08 -2.57
N GLY A 564 -1.29 -0.40 -3.72
CA GLY A 564 -1.22 1.07 -3.73
C GLY A 564 -2.47 1.72 -3.12
N LEU A 565 -2.54 3.05 -3.17
CA LEU A 565 -3.68 3.82 -2.64
C LEU A 565 -5.05 3.41 -3.20
N ALA A 566 -5.09 2.91 -4.44
CA ALA A 566 -6.33 2.50 -5.08
C ALA A 566 -6.64 1.02 -4.82
N GLN A 567 -7.79 0.78 -4.20
CA GLN A 567 -8.37 -0.56 -4.06
C GLN A 567 -8.63 -1.26 -5.41
N LYS A 568 -8.90 -0.48 -6.48
CA LYS A 568 -9.08 -1.00 -7.85
C LYS A 568 -8.42 -0.12 -8.90
N GLY A 569 -7.96 -0.71 -10.00
CA GLY A 569 -7.38 0.01 -11.13
C GLY A 569 -5.91 0.43 -10.94
N GLY A 570 -5.42 0.53 -9.70
CA GLY A 570 -4.01 0.71 -9.39
C GLY A 570 -3.19 -0.58 -9.52
N ALA A 571 -1.86 -0.42 -9.57
CA ALA A 571 -0.92 -1.52 -9.52
C ALA A 571 -0.98 -2.23 -8.16
N VAL A 572 -0.94 -3.56 -8.20
CA VAL A 572 -0.83 -4.43 -7.03
C VAL A 572 0.24 -5.47 -7.32
N THR A 573 1.08 -5.72 -6.32
CA THR A 573 2.04 -6.82 -6.34
C THR A 573 1.87 -7.66 -5.09
N CYS A 574 1.96 -8.97 -5.23
CA CYS A 574 1.95 -9.91 -4.12
C CYS A 574 3.26 -10.71 -4.17
N HIS A 575 3.99 -10.70 -3.05
CA HIS A 575 5.25 -11.42 -2.90
C HIS A 575 4.95 -12.69 -2.11
N VAL A 576 5.15 -13.84 -2.72
CA VAL A 576 5.00 -15.14 -2.06
C VAL A 576 6.36 -15.80 -1.99
N ARG A 577 6.79 -16.14 -0.77
CA ARG A 577 8.05 -16.86 -0.52
C ARG A 577 7.71 -18.18 0.14
N ILE A 578 8.20 -19.28 -0.42
CA ILE A 578 7.94 -20.64 0.04
C ILE A 578 9.28 -21.30 0.36
N ALA A 579 9.41 -21.89 1.54
CA ALA A 579 10.63 -22.56 1.98
C ALA A 579 10.31 -23.85 2.72
N ASN A 580 11.32 -24.66 3.05
CA ASN A 580 11.10 -25.90 3.80
C ASN A 580 10.54 -25.62 5.21
N GLN A 581 11.09 -24.64 5.91
CA GLN A 581 10.65 -24.23 7.25
C GLN A 581 10.36 -22.73 7.31
N PRO A 582 9.45 -22.26 8.19
CA PRO A 582 9.18 -20.83 8.34
C PRO A 582 10.41 -19.97 8.64
N ASN A 583 11.35 -20.51 9.43
CA ASN A 583 12.57 -19.81 9.83
C ASN A 583 13.57 -19.60 8.68
N ASP A 584 13.41 -20.31 7.56
CA ASP A 584 14.26 -20.15 6.37
C ASP A 584 13.88 -18.89 5.55
N ILE A 585 12.79 -18.21 5.91
CA ILE A 585 12.34 -16.98 5.26
C ILE A 585 12.75 -15.77 6.11
N HIS A 586 13.86 -15.14 5.73
CA HIS A 586 14.36 -13.98 6.46
C HIS A 586 13.54 -12.71 6.20
N ALA A 587 13.11 -12.43 4.97
CA ALA A 587 12.39 -11.21 4.62
C ALA A 587 11.12 -11.52 3.82
N VAL A 588 10.01 -10.89 4.16
CA VAL A 588 8.70 -11.12 3.50
C VAL A 588 8.66 -10.63 2.05
N ARG A 589 9.47 -9.63 1.71
CA ARG A 589 9.55 -9.07 0.35
C ARG A 589 10.58 -9.82 -0.48
N ILE A 590 10.28 -10.07 -1.75
CA ILE A 590 11.27 -10.64 -2.69
C ILE A 590 12.33 -9.57 -2.97
N ALA A 591 13.59 -9.96 -2.84
CA ALA A 591 14.70 -9.04 -3.01
C ALA A 591 15.17 -8.99 -4.49
N ALA A 592 16.09 -8.07 -4.83
CA ALA A 592 16.44 -7.78 -6.21
C ALA A 592 17.05 -9.00 -6.94
N GLY A 593 16.53 -9.32 -8.13
CA GLY A 593 16.96 -10.47 -8.93
C GLY A 593 16.66 -11.85 -8.34
N GLU A 594 15.73 -11.95 -7.39
CA GLU A 594 15.42 -13.21 -6.69
C GLU A 594 14.07 -13.81 -7.01
N ALA A 595 13.27 -13.22 -7.89
CA ALA A 595 12.05 -13.88 -8.33
C ALA A 595 12.42 -15.16 -9.10
N ASP A 596 11.94 -16.31 -8.65
CA ASP A 596 12.00 -17.56 -9.41
C ASP A 596 10.89 -17.56 -10.47
N VAL A 597 9.73 -17.01 -10.12
CA VAL A 597 8.58 -16.88 -11.02
C VAL A 597 7.99 -15.48 -10.95
N VAL A 598 7.71 -14.89 -12.12
CA VAL A 598 6.86 -13.71 -12.25
C VAL A 598 5.55 -14.10 -12.91
N LEU A 599 4.46 -14.07 -12.14
CA LEU A 599 3.10 -14.24 -12.65
C LEU A 599 2.53 -12.87 -13.02
N GLY A 600 2.79 -12.46 -14.25
CA GLY A 600 2.47 -11.15 -14.79
C GLY A 600 1.02 -11.03 -15.25
N CYS A 601 0.07 -10.93 -14.33
CA CYS A 601 -1.35 -10.79 -14.69
C CYS A 601 -1.66 -9.42 -15.33
N ASP A 602 -0.75 -8.46 -15.21
CA ASP A 602 -0.75 -7.18 -15.92
C ASP A 602 0.66 -6.79 -16.34
N VAL A 603 0.90 -6.67 -17.65
CA VAL A 603 2.22 -6.37 -18.22
C VAL A 603 2.76 -5.00 -17.80
N VAL A 604 1.88 -4.02 -17.55
CA VAL A 604 2.27 -2.68 -17.11
C VAL A 604 2.94 -2.72 -15.75
N VAL A 605 2.39 -3.50 -14.81
CA VAL A 605 2.98 -3.66 -13.47
C VAL A 605 4.29 -4.43 -13.52
N VAL A 606 4.43 -5.42 -14.40
CA VAL A 606 5.72 -6.12 -14.58
C VAL A 606 6.80 -5.17 -15.10
N ASN A 607 6.44 -4.26 -16.01
CA ASN A 607 7.36 -3.27 -16.60
C ASN A 607 7.73 -2.12 -15.64
N ASP A 608 7.13 -2.03 -14.46
CA ASP A 608 7.49 -1.04 -13.46
C ASP A 608 8.83 -1.37 -12.76
N TYR A 609 9.49 -0.36 -12.20
CA TYR A 609 10.80 -0.48 -11.53
C TYR A 609 10.80 -1.60 -10.49
N TRP A 610 9.79 -1.60 -9.62
CA TRP A 610 9.74 -2.51 -8.49
C TRP A 610 9.66 -3.96 -8.92
N ALA A 611 8.88 -4.30 -9.94
CA ALA A 611 8.77 -5.66 -10.45
C ALA A 611 9.98 -6.07 -11.29
N LEU A 612 10.43 -5.22 -12.23
CA LEU A 612 11.62 -5.49 -13.07
C LEU A 612 12.88 -5.71 -12.22
N SER A 613 13.03 -4.99 -11.10
CA SER A 613 14.18 -5.15 -10.20
C SER A 613 14.29 -6.56 -9.61
N LYS A 614 13.21 -7.35 -9.59
CA LYS A 614 13.18 -8.72 -9.05
C LYS A 614 13.59 -9.78 -10.07
N ILE A 615 13.68 -9.41 -11.35
CA ILE A 615 13.96 -10.33 -12.45
C ILE A 615 15.47 -10.50 -12.65
N ARG A 616 15.89 -11.75 -12.84
CA ARG A 616 17.25 -12.12 -13.22
C ARG A 616 17.23 -13.22 -14.29
N ASP A 617 17.92 -12.99 -15.40
CA ASP A 617 18.02 -13.90 -16.56
C ASP A 617 18.31 -15.38 -16.24
N SER A 618 19.16 -15.62 -15.23
CA SER A 618 19.63 -16.95 -14.81
C SER A 618 18.72 -17.65 -13.80
N ARG A 619 17.66 -17.00 -13.32
CA ARG A 619 16.78 -17.51 -12.26
C ARG A 619 15.30 -17.46 -12.63
N THR A 620 14.86 -16.34 -13.19
CA THR A 620 13.44 -16.02 -13.32
C THR A 620 12.78 -16.66 -14.53
N HIS A 621 11.57 -17.19 -14.34
CA HIS A 621 10.62 -17.52 -15.40
C HIS A 621 9.43 -16.56 -15.31
N ALA A 622 9.00 -15.99 -16.44
CA ALA A 622 7.89 -15.05 -16.48
C ALA A 622 6.72 -15.61 -17.31
N VAL A 623 5.53 -15.61 -16.73
CA VAL A 623 4.26 -15.93 -17.40
C VAL A 623 3.44 -14.64 -17.47
N ILE A 624 3.28 -14.08 -18.66
CA ILE A 624 2.73 -12.73 -18.88
C ILE A 624 1.40 -12.81 -19.62
N ASN A 625 0.39 -12.15 -19.06
CA ASN A 625 -0.86 -11.87 -19.75
C ASN A 625 -0.66 -10.72 -20.75
N ALA A 626 -0.88 -10.97 -22.03
CA ALA A 626 -0.74 -9.99 -23.11
C ALA A 626 -1.93 -9.01 -23.22
N TYR A 627 -2.98 -9.20 -22.42
CA TYR A 627 -4.17 -8.36 -22.47
C TYR A 627 -3.88 -6.88 -22.17
N GLU A 628 -4.28 -6.00 -23.08
CA GLU A 628 -4.03 -4.56 -23.02
C GLU A 628 -5.00 -3.83 -22.08
N PHE A 629 -4.81 -3.99 -20.77
CA PHE A 629 -5.65 -3.32 -19.78
C PHE A 629 -5.27 -1.84 -19.63
N MET A 630 -6.11 -0.94 -20.17
CA MET A 630 -5.87 0.51 -20.11
C MET A 630 -5.81 1.08 -18.67
N PRO A 631 -4.91 2.03 -18.39
CA PRO A 631 -4.79 2.69 -17.09
C PRO A 631 -5.87 3.78 -16.95
N GLY A 632 -6.05 4.29 -15.73
CA GLY A 632 -7.07 5.30 -15.44
C GLY A 632 -6.98 6.56 -16.31
N GLY A 633 -5.79 6.99 -16.74
CA GLY A 633 -5.60 8.15 -17.61
C GLY A 633 -6.28 8.04 -18.99
N PHE A 634 -6.62 6.82 -19.42
CA PHE A 634 -7.38 6.57 -20.65
C PHE A 634 -8.75 7.26 -20.66
N THR A 635 -9.36 7.50 -19.48
CA THR A 635 -10.65 8.21 -19.40
C THR A 635 -10.61 9.63 -19.96
N ARG A 636 -9.41 10.21 -20.11
CA ARG A 636 -9.18 11.56 -20.65
C ARG A 636 -8.38 11.59 -21.93
N ASN A 637 -7.71 10.49 -22.26
CA ASN A 637 -6.97 10.34 -23.50
C ASN A 637 -7.55 9.17 -24.30
N PRO A 638 -8.61 9.42 -25.10
CA PRO A 638 -9.30 8.39 -25.87
C PRO A 638 -8.38 7.62 -26.83
N ASP A 639 -7.34 8.27 -27.33
CA ASP A 639 -6.44 7.74 -28.35
C ASP A 639 -5.15 7.15 -27.78
N LEU A 640 -5.07 7.04 -26.44
CA LEU A 640 -3.92 6.47 -25.75
C LEU A 640 -3.58 5.10 -26.31
N GLN A 641 -2.37 4.96 -26.86
CA GLN A 641 -1.88 3.70 -27.41
C GLN A 641 -1.21 2.88 -26.32
N PHE A 642 -1.51 1.59 -26.27
CA PHE A 642 -0.91 0.68 -25.31
C PHE A 642 0.43 0.16 -25.87
N PRO A 643 1.58 0.44 -25.24
CA PRO A 643 2.89 0.11 -25.81
C PRO A 643 3.31 -1.33 -25.49
N LEU A 644 2.46 -2.33 -25.78
CA LEU A 644 2.64 -3.74 -25.39
C LEU A 644 3.99 -4.28 -25.83
N LYS A 645 4.33 -4.13 -27.13
CA LYS A 645 5.58 -4.62 -27.70
C LYS A 645 6.80 -4.09 -26.95
N LYS A 646 6.84 -2.77 -26.67
CA LYS A 646 7.96 -2.16 -25.94
C LYS A 646 8.10 -2.72 -24.54
N MET A 647 6.99 -2.97 -23.84
CA MET A 647 7.03 -3.57 -22.50
C MET A 647 7.53 -5.02 -22.55
N LEU A 648 7.05 -5.82 -23.50
CA LEU A 648 7.52 -7.20 -23.69
C LEU A 648 9.01 -7.24 -24.07
N ASP A 649 9.49 -6.31 -24.90
CA ASP A 649 10.91 -6.19 -25.25
C ASP A 649 11.75 -5.86 -24.01
N THR A 650 11.29 -4.94 -23.14
CA THR A 650 11.95 -4.61 -21.87
C THR A 650 12.00 -5.80 -20.90
N ILE A 651 10.88 -6.51 -20.74
CA ILE A 651 10.80 -7.71 -19.89
C ILE A 651 11.69 -8.82 -20.46
N GLY A 652 11.66 -9.01 -21.78
CA GLY A 652 12.51 -9.95 -22.49
C GLY A 652 14.00 -9.65 -22.27
N LEU A 653 14.41 -8.39 -22.37
CA LEU A 653 15.79 -7.98 -22.10
C LEU A 653 16.22 -8.33 -20.66
N ALA A 654 15.38 -8.04 -19.66
CA ALA A 654 15.66 -8.35 -18.25
C ALA A 654 15.78 -9.87 -17.97
N LEU A 655 15.15 -10.70 -18.82
CA LEU A 655 15.22 -12.15 -18.79
C LEU A 655 16.32 -12.73 -19.70
N GLY A 656 17.13 -11.89 -20.37
CA GLY A 656 18.09 -12.35 -21.38
C GLY A 656 17.44 -13.05 -22.58
N HIS A 657 16.19 -12.68 -22.89
CA HIS A 657 15.31 -13.25 -23.92
C HIS A 657 15.06 -14.76 -23.78
N LYS A 658 15.13 -15.28 -22.54
CA LYS A 658 14.80 -16.67 -22.19
C LYS A 658 13.61 -16.70 -21.23
N ASN A 659 12.99 -17.87 -21.06
CA ASN A 659 12.02 -18.13 -19.99
C ASN A 659 10.84 -17.13 -19.92
N LEU A 660 10.45 -16.57 -21.07
CA LEU A 660 9.32 -15.64 -21.21
C LEU A 660 8.17 -16.34 -21.95
N GLU A 661 7.07 -16.57 -21.23
CA GLU A 661 5.83 -17.13 -21.76
C GLU A 661 4.80 -16.00 -21.85
N VAL A 662 4.25 -15.77 -23.05
CA VAL A 662 3.27 -14.70 -23.30
C VAL A 662 2.00 -15.32 -23.85
N LEU A 663 0.86 -15.02 -23.22
CA LEU A 663 -0.44 -15.55 -23.62
C LEU A 663 -1.55 -14.52 -23.43
N ASP A 664 -2.60 -14.58 -24.26
CA ASP A 664 -3.84 -13.82 -24.04
C ASP A 664 -4.73 -14.56 -23.02
N ALA A 665 -4.27 -14.58 -21.76
CA ALA A 665 -4.94 -15.30 -20.69
C ALA A 665 -6.36 -14.77 -20.45
N THR A 666 -6.60 -13.47 -20.66
CA THR A 666 -7.93 -12.86 -20.46
C THR A 666 -8.94 -13.39 -21.47
N ASP A 667 -8.60 -13.41 -22.77
CA ASP A 667 -9.52 -13.93 -23.79
C ASP A 667 -9.74 -15.44 -23.62
N ILE A 668 -8.67 -16.21 -23.35
CA ILE A 668 -8.77 -17.66 -23.11
C ILE A 668 -9.68 -17.96 -21.92
N ALA A 669 -9.42 -17.34 -20.75
CA ALA A 669 -10.22 -17.55 -19.55
C ALA A 669 -11.69 -17.11 -19.75
N THR A 670 -11.92 -16.00 -20.46
CA THR A 670 -13.27 -15.53 -20.77
C THR A 670 -14.02 -16.49 -21.69
N ARG A 671 -13.34 -17.11 -22.66
CA ARG A 671 -13.94 -18.10 -23.56
C ARG A 671 -14.25 -19.42 -22.85
N LEU A 672 -13.37 -19.87 -21.95
CA LEU A 672 -13.54 -21.13 -21.21
C LEU A 672 -14.57 -20.99 -20.07
N MET A 673 -14.46 -19.94 -19.26
CA MET A 673 -15.20 -19.78 -18.00
C MET A 673 -16.35 -18.77 -18.08
N GLY A 674 -16.45 -18.03 -19.19
CA GLY A 674 -17.52 -17.06 -19.43
C GLY A 674 -17.36 -15.69 -18.74
N ASP A 675 -16.30 -15.49 -17.94
CA ASP A 675 -16.01 -14.25 -17.21
C ASP A 675 -14.49 -14.02 -17.10
N SER A 676 -14.05 -12.79 -17.35
CA SER A 676 -12.64 -12.38 -17.27
C SER A 676 -12.08 -12.39 -15.85
N ILE A 677 -12.95 -12.46 -14.82
CA ILE A 677 -12.51 -12.55 -13.41
C ILE A 677 -11.69 -13.81 -13.12
N ALA A 678 -11.80 -14.87 -13.94
CA ALA A 678 -11.06 -16.11 -13.79
C ALA A 678 -9.62 -16.05 -14.33
N THR A 679 -9.22 -14.97 -15.02
CA THR A 679 -7.93 -14.84 -15.71
C THR A 679 -6.73 -15.13 -14.81
N ASN A 680 -6.70 -14.50 -13.63
CA ASN A 680 -5.60 -14.64 -12.67
C ASN A 680 -5.48 -16.08 -12.16
N LEU A 681 -6.61 -16.76 -11.91
CA LEU A 681 -6.62 -18.16 -11.49
C LEU A 681 -6.17 -19.09 -12.64
N PHE A 682 -6.59 -18.81 -13.87
CA PHE A 682 -6.13 -19.53 -15.05
C PHE A 682 -4.62 -19.39 -15.25
N MET A 683 -4.06 -18.19 -15.07
CA MET A 683 -2.62 -17.95 -15.10
C MET A 683 -1.87 -18.78 -14.06
N LEU A 684 -2.38 -18.86 -12.83
CA LEU A 684 -1.80 -19.71 -11.78
C LEU A 684 -1.78 -21.18 -12.21
N GLY A 685 -2.90 -21.70 -12.73
CA GLY A 685 -2.99 -23.08 -13.23
C GLY A 685 -2.02 -23.35 -14.38
N TYR A 686 -1.86 -22.42 -15.32
CA TYR A 686 -0.88 -22.53 -16.40
C TYR A 686 0.56 -22.59 -15.86
N ALA A 687 0.91 -21.72 -14.90
CA ALA A 687 2.23 -21.73 -14.27
C ALA A 687 2.49 -23.01 -13.47
N TRP A 688 1.48 -23.53 -12.78
CA TRP A 688 1.56 -24.80 -12.05
C TRP A 688 1.78 -25.97 -13.02
N GLN A 689 1.02 -26.03 -14.12
CA GLN A 689 1.16 -27.06 -15.15
C GLN A 689 2.54 -27.06 -15.83
N LYS A 690 3.21 -25.91 -15.86
CA LYS A 690 4.59 -25.75 -16.34
C LYS A 690 5.65 -26.15 -15.31
N GLY A 691 5.26 -26.58 -14.11
CA GLY A 691 6.17 -26.93 -13.03
C GLY A 691 6.89 -25.72 -12.42
N LEU A 692 6.27 -24.54 -12.42
CA LEU A 692 6.88 -23.32 -11.87
C LEU A 692 6.48 -23.04 -10.42
N ILE A 693 5.39 -23.64 -9.94
CA ILE A 693 4.85 -23.39 -8.60
C ILE A 693 5.19 -24.58 -7.68
N PRO A 694 5.81 -24.37 -6.51
CA PRO A 694 6.34 -25.42 -5.67
C PRO A 694 5.32 -25.96 -4.66
N VAL A 695 4.08 -26.22 -5.09
CA VAL A 695 2.99 -26.80 -4.27
C VAL A 695 2.30 -27.92 -5.05
N SER A 696 1.81 -28.95 -4.34
CA SER A 696 1.27 -30.21 -4.88
C SER A 696 -0.25 -30.29 -4.87
#